data_AF-A0A2V9EXW2-F1
#
_entry.id   AF-A0A2V9EXW2-F1
#
_cell.length_a   1.000
_cell.length_b   1.000
_cell.length_c   1.000
_cell.angle_alpha   90.00
_cell.angle_beta   90.00
_cell.angle_gamma   90.00
#
_symmetry.space_group_name_H-M   'P 1'
#
loop_
_entity.id
_entity.type
_entity.pdbx_description
1 polymer ?
#
loop_
_entity_poly.entity_id
_entity_poly.type
_entity_poly.pdbx_seq_one_letter_code
_entity_poly.pdbx_strand_id
1 'polypeptide(L)'
;MNLSFIYCRSVTSIGVLGLLLGSVNYAILAEDTTSASRGLRVTVSPTTGDYAIGQADNVGGVLTANVAAKVDGQWLHARDYPRHSITESTANDDLGMAHEWTVRHSGLKGAPELICTLHSYADKPFGDIQVRVVDSAGRTIHIEAIRPIEARQGKILDLGGPVALDRVLSDSYSEDRPALKIRDLGDGESVHRGVGSQLLYNRESRLSFFVGVLTSNRFLTVSRVHVGGSLNAPQIQAFEVDSTGTTELTKENSLKQSPPEDQMELSLVLPPGGALDSEKLFFGVSGDYHSQLEMYGSLIRVLHHARISFPSPMGWWSWTAYYFGLNEGSALTNAHWLAQHLKSVGYRFFHIDEGYQYARGEYATPDSALFPNGMAAMERKIRSEGLIPGVWTAPFEVADRSWVYENHRDWLVRNTKGEPIRIGQVAGKDQLFVLDATNPGAQEYLRKTYSTLVNEWSIGYIKLDFMEDTAVEGRYYRPNTTALEAQKIGLQIIRQTVGEHVLLDKDGSPMLNPVGIVDTGRISLDTGHTFEATRDAAPGIAARYYMNRNFFVSDPDAFSVSTQIVTDQPWHGGKVPLTLDEAKASIALSAVSGGMYEIGDDLPTLGGDPQRLALIQNQDLIETIKLGRASKPLDLMSYSPEDSQPSIFWLEEDRRQGMLTIFNWTDQHHSRSIEFSRLGLPPSGQYTVSDVFDGKAIATPNPNSVVVDLPPHSARVLKIVNTGAPAQSPIIKVDNMPSIKTVAVATFRAQPATSNDTVVSFSWNFGDGVTLEGPEVSHAYTKPGTYQVVVTAAGLGGLSTEEHFSLTVAGSVSTRFAPAEKQRYQQPKGARP
;
A
#
# COMPACT_ATOMS: atom_id res chain seq x y z
N MET A 1 -12.51 -55.60 -12.20
CA MET A 1 -11.90 -56.22 -13.39
C MET A 1 -10.55 -55.53 -13.60
N ASN A 2 -9.48 -56.30 -13.48
CA ASN A 2 -8.08 -55.88 -13.50
C ASN A 2 -7.65 -55.28 -14.86
N LEU A 3 -6.74 -54.30 -14.86
CA LEU A 3 -5.35 -54.48 -15.30
C LEU A 3 -4.59 -53.14 -15.33
N SER A 4 -3.57 -53.07 -14.49
CA SER A 4 -2.40 -52.19 -14.61
C SER A 4 -1.54 -52.62 -15.81
N PHE A 5 -0.82 -51.70 -16.46
CA PHE A 5 0.62 -51.84 -16.73
C PHE A 5 1.26 -50.53 -17.24
N ILE A 6 2.51 -50.38 -16.81
CA ILE A 6 3.54 -49.36 -17.00
C ILE A 6 4.12 -49.40 -18.43
N TYR A 7 4.56 -48.27 -19.00
CA TYR A 7 5.96 -48.09 -19.50
C TYR A 7 6.30 -46.66 -19.92
N CYS A 8 7.51 -46.28 -19.49
CA CYS A 8 8.31 -45.11 -19.81
C CYS A 8 8.88 -45.18 -21.25
N ARG A 9 8.95 -44.05 -21.98
CA ARG A 9 10.17 -43.58 -22.68
C ARG A 9 9.98 -42.23 -23.40
N SER A 10 11.08 -41.50 -23.34
CA SER A 10 11.48 -40.22 -23.92
C SER A 10 11.41 -40.11 -25.45
N VAL A 11 11.04 -38.91 -25.94
CA VAL A 11 11.45 -38.32 -27.23
C VAL A 11 11.45 -36.78 -27.06
N THR A 12 12.62 -36.15 -26.88
CA THR A 12 13.45 -35.44 -27.90
C THR A 12 12.85 -34.12 -28.41
N SER A 13 13.66 -33.08 -28.23
CA SER A 13 13.53 -31.67 -28.57
C SER A 13 12.99 -31.36 -29.97
N ILE A 14 12.04 -30.42 -30.04
CA ILE A 14 11.76 -29.59 -31.23
C ILE A 14 11.59 -28.14 -30.75
N GLY A 15 12.24 -27.23 -31.47
CA GLY A 15 12.61 -25.87 -31.09
C GLY A 15 11.50 -24.97 -30.54
N VAL A 16 11.77 -24.40 -29.37
CA VAL A 16 11.13 -23.18 -28.91
C VAL A 16 11.70 -22.03 -29.74
N LEU A 17 10.83 -21.39 -30.52
CA LEU A 17 11.08 -20.12 -31.15
C LEU A 17 11.31 -19.10 -30.02
N GLY A 18 12.56 -18.65 -29.87
CA GLY A 18 12.94 -17.66 -28.85
C GLY A 18 12.20 -16.35 -29.08
N LEU A 19 11.16 -16.10 -28.28
CA LEU A 19 10.72 -14.75 -27.96
C LEU A 19 11.84 -14.12 -27.13
N LEU A 20 12.58 -13.22 -27.76
CA LEU A 20 13.47 -12.26 -27.10
C LEU A 20 12.64 -11.42 -26.14
N LEU A 21 12.48 -11.90 -24.90
CA LEU A 21 12.16 -11.04 -23.76
C LEU A 21 13.36 -10.12 -23.58
N GLY A 22 13.19 -8.87 -23.99
CA GLY A 22 14.18 -7.83 -23.76
C GLY A 22 14.45 -7.73 -22.26
N SER A 23 15.67 -8.07 -21.86
CA SER A 23 16.24 -7.71 -20.57
C SER A 23 16.20 -6.19 -20.44
N VAL A 24 15.24 -5.66 -19.70
CA VAL A 24 15.23 -4.25 -19.33
C VAL A 24 16.29 -4.06 -18.26
N ASN A 25 17.48 -3.61 -18.68
CA ASN A 25 18.50 -3.09 -17.77
C ASN A 25 17.96 -1.79 -17.16
N TYR A 26 17.47 -1.84 -15.93
CA TYR A 26 17.12 -0.64 -15.18
C TYR A 26 18.40 -0.03 -14.61
N ALA A 27 18.78 1.12 -15.15
CA ALA A 27 19.82 1.95 -14.57
C ALA A 27 19.32 2.52 -13.24
N ILE A 28 19.74 1.91 -12.14
CA ILE A 28 19.73 2.53 -10.83
C ILE A 28 20.68 3.73 -10.91
N LEU A 29 20.25 4.89 -10.42
CA LEU A 29 21.03 6.13 -10.40
C LEU A 29 22.45 5.85 -9.87
N ALA A 30 23.42 5.98 -10.76
CA ALA A 30 24.83 5.89 -10.43
C ALA A 30 25.31 7.27 -9.97
N GLU A 31 25.54 7.44 -8.66
CA GLU A 31 26.47 8.44 -8.17
C GLU A 31 27.50 7.86 -7.18
N ASP A 32 28.72 8.33 -7.44
CA ASP A 32 30.02 8.20 -6.81
C ASP A 32 30.76 6.85 -6.80
N THR A 33 31.65 6.71 -7.79
CA THR A 33 32.72 5.71 -7.90
C THR A 33 33.89 6.11 -7.01
N THR A 34 33.81 5.81 -5.71
CA THR A 34 35.01 5.59 -4.88
C THR A 34 34.87 4.28 -4.09
N SER A 35 35.76 3.35 -4.46
CA SER A 35 36.07 2.04 -3.89
C SER A 35 35.91 1.89 -2.36
N ALA A 36 34.77 1.33 -1.93
CA ALA A 36 34.61 0.46 -0.77
C ALA A 36 33.37 -0.43 -1.00
N SER A 37 33.43 -1.71 -0.65
CA SER A 37 32.27 -2.63 -0.75
C SER A 37 31.09 -2.05 0.05
N ARG A 38 29.99 -1.66 -0.62
CA ARG A 38 28.76 -1.19 0.05
C ARG A 38 27.90 -2.31 0.68
N GLY A 39 28.30 -3.58 0.50
CA GLY A 39 27.62 -4.74 1.06
C GLY A 39 27.66 -4.78 2.59
N LEU A 40 26.66 -5.39 3.23
CA LEU A 40 26.67 -5.59 4.67
C LEU A 40 27.70 -6.65 5.06
N ARG A 41 28.37 -6.44 6.20
CA ARG A 41 29.21 -7.45 6.82
C ARG A 41 28.33 -8.42 7.59
N VAL A 42 28.42 -9.71 7.25
CA VAL A 42 27.80 -10.81 7.98
C VAL A 42 28.88 -11.75 8.49
N THR A 43 28.79 -12.18 9.75
CA THR A 43 29.67 -13.19 10.32
C THR A 43 28.85 -14.22 11.08
N VAL A 44 29.22 -15.49 11.02
CA VAL A 44 28.55 -16.58 11.73
C VAL A 44 29.53 -17.31 12.65
N SER A 45 29.14 -17.54 13.89
CA SER A 45 29.90 -18.30 14.89
C SER A 45 29.66 -19.81 14.70
N PRO A 46 30.70 -20.62 14.37
CA PRO A 46 30.55 -22.08 14.29
C PRO A 46 30.30 -22.72 15.67
N THR A 47 30.65 -22.03 16.75
CA THR A 47 30.51 -22.56 18.11
C THR A 47 29.10 -22.40 18.66
N THR A 48 28.46 -21.27 18.37
CA THR A 48 27.14 -20.91 18.94
C THR A 48 26.03 -20.86 17.89
N GLY A 49 26.37 -20.85 16.60
CA GLY A 49 25.44 -20.62 15.50
C GLY A 49 24.95 -19.17 15.40
N ASP A 50 25.43 -18.26 16.27
CA ASP A 50 25.04 -16.85 16.22
C ASP A 50 25.53 -16.19 14.93
N TYR A 51 24.71 -15.34 14.34
CA TYR A 51 25.11 -14.47 13.25
C TYR A 51 25.13 -13.02 13.71
N ALA A 52 26.02 -12.22 13.12
CA ALA A 52 26.11 -10.79 13.36
C ALA A 52 26.08 -10.02 12.04
N ILE A 53 25.37 -8.88 12.04
CA ILE A 53 25.19 -7.98 10.91
C ILE A 53 25.80 -6.62 11.26
N GLY A 54 26.54 -6.02 10.34
CA GLY A 54 27.08 -4.66 10.50
C GLY A 54 27.41 -3.99 9.17
N GLN A 55 27.84 -2.74 9.22
CA GLN A 55 28.40 -2.06 8.05
C GLN A 55 29.74 -2.69 7.66
N ALA A 56 30.12 -2.60 6.38
CA ALA A 56 31.38 -3.13 5.86
C ALA A 56 32.60 -2.71 6.70
N ASP A 57 32.66 -1.43 7.11
CA ASP A 57 33.79 -0.82 7.80
C ASP A 57 33.69 -0.87 9.34
N ASN A 58 32.58 -1.36 9.89
CA ASN A 58 32.36 -1.40 11.33
C ASN A 58 32.74 -2.78 11.93
N VAL A 59 33.78 -2.80 12.77
CA VAL A 59 34.27 -4.04 13.40
C VAL A 59 33.29 -4.58 14.46
N GLY A 60 32.51 -3.71 15.09
CA GLY A 60 31.75 -4.00 16.32
C GLY A 60 30.36 -4.61 16.15
N GLY A 61 29.87 -4.80 14.92
CA GLY A 61 28.51 -5.30 14.62
C GLY A 61 27.39 -4.36 15.07
N VAL A 62 26.31 -4.29 14.29
CA VAL A 62 25.07 -3.57 14.63
C VAL A 62 24.08 -4.49 15.32
N LEU A 63 23.85 -5.70 14.79
CA LEU A 63 22.97 -6.71 15.37
C LEU A 63 23.77 -8.00 15.61
N THR A 64 23.57 -8.66 16.76
CA THR A 64 23.98 -10.06 16.97
C THR A 64 22.77 -10.88 17.41
N ALA A 65 22.46 -11.95 16.68
CA ALA A 65 21.24 -12.74 16.87
C ALA A 65 21.46 -14.22 16.57
N ASN A 66 20.46 -15.03 16.94
CA ASN A 66 20.33 -16.43 16.54
C ASN A 66 18.89 -16.69 16.05
N VAL A 67 18.52 -17.96 15.86
CA VAL A 67 17.19 -18.35 15.38
C VAL A 67 16.49 -19.27 16.37
N ALA A 68 15.15 -19.34 16.30
CA ALA A 68 14.38 -20.31 17.07
C ALA A 68 13.12 -20.76 16.31
N ALA A 69 12.46 -21.81 16.78
CA ALA A 69 11.13 -22.18 16.30
C ALA A 69 10.29 -22.71 17.45
N LYS A 70 8.99 -22.39 17.46
CA LYS A 70 8.03 -22.95 18.40
C LYS A 70 7.37 -24.17 17.77
N VAL A 71 7.66 -25.33 18.36
CA VAL A 71 7.27 -26.65 17.86
C VAL A 71 6.62 -27.44 18.98
N ASP A 72 5.42 -27.96 18.74
CA ASP A 72 4.60 -28.68 19.71
C ASP A 72 4.45 -27.90 21.04
N GLY A 73 4.32 -26.57 20.94
CA GLY A 73 4.20 -25.66 22.08
C GLY A 73 5.50 -25.31 22.81
N GLN A 74 6.67 -25.80 22.36
CA GLN A 74 7.97 -25.52 22.96
C GLN A 74 8.87 -24.71 22.03
N TRP A 75 9.51 -23.66 22.55
CA TRP A 75 10.56 -22.96 21.82
C TRP A 75 11.84 -23.80 21.79
N LEU A 76 12.31 -24.07 20.57
CA LEU A 76 13.58 -24.71 20.29
C LEU A 76 14.56 -23.62 19.86
N HIS A 77 15.50 -23.27 20.73
CA HIS A 77 16.48 -22.24 20.45
C HIS A 77 17.67 -22.87 19.73
N ALA A 78 18.18 -22.23 18.69
CA ALA A 78 19.32 -22.73 17.95
C ALA A 78 20.54 -23.00 18.84
N ARG A 79 20.76 -22.24 19.91
CA ARG A 79 21.86 -22.46 20.86
C ARG A 79 21.76 -23.75 21.67
N ASP A 80 20.58 -24.36 21.75
CA ASP A 80 20.37 -25.64 22.44
C ASP A 80 20.83 -26.84 21.57
N TYR A 81 21.06 -26.61 20.26
CA TYR A 81 21.53 -27.65 19.35
C TYR A 81 23.02 -27.89 19.52
N PRO A 82 23.47 -29.15 19.67
CA PRO A 82 24.88 -29.46 19.93
C PRO A 82 25.79 -29.31 18.70
N ARG A 83 25.23 -29.10 17.49
CA ARG A 83 25.98 -29.01 16.24
C ARG A 83 25.48 -27.87 15.38
N HIS A 84 26.42 -27.02 14.94
CA HIS A 84 26.23 -25.98 13.95
C HIS A 84 27.19 -26.22 12.79
N SER A 85 26.67 -26.38 11.57
CA SER A 85 27.49 -26.45 10.36
C SER A 85 27.19 -25.25 9.47
N ILE A 86 28.23 -24.59 9.00
CA ILE A 86 28.15 -23.39 8.16
C ILE A 86 28.66 -23.75 6.77
N THR A 87 27.89 -23.41 5.75
CA THR A 87 28.32 -23.45 4.35
C THR A 87 28.23 -22.04 3.79
N GLU A 88 29.29 -21.61 3.10
CA GLU A 88 29.33 -20.32 2.41
C GLU A 88 29.29 -20.54 0.91
N SER A 89 28.51 -19.72 0.22
CA SER A 89 28.31 -19.82 -1.23
C SER A 89 28.04 -18.43 -1.83
N THR A 90 27.87 -18.37 -3.14
CA THR A 90 27.34 -17.19 -3.82
C THR A 90 25.98 -17.53 -4.41
N ALA A 91 24.99 -16.68 -4.18
CA ALA A 91 23.67 -16.77 -4.77
C ALA A 91 23.45 -15.64 -5.79
N ASN A 92 22.53 -15.86 -6.73
CA ASN A 92 22.04 -14.83 -7.63
C ASN A 92 20.53 -15.01 -7.77
N ASP A 93 19.76 -14.10 -7.20
CA ASP A 93 18.30 -14.11 -7.21
C ASP A 93 17.72 -12.79 -7.77
N ASP A 94 16.41 -12.57 -7.60
CA ASP A 94 15.73 -11.36 -8.08
C ASP A 94 16.24 -10.06 -7.41
N LEU A 95 16.95 -10.17 -6.29
CA LEU A 95 17.56 -9.05 -5.56
C LEU A 95 19.02 -8.82 -5.99
N GLY A 96 19.60 -9.75 -6.76
CA GLY A 96 20.91 -9.65 -7.39
C GLY A 96 21.92 -10.67 -6.86
N MET A 97 23.20 -10.40 -7.09
CA MET A 97 24.29 -11.25 -6.61
C MET A 97 24.51 -11.06 -5.11
N ALA A 98 24.53 -12.15 -4.37
CA ALA A 98 24.74 -12.16 -2.92
C ALA A 98 25.81 -13.15 -2.50
N HIS A 99 26.50 -12.83 -1.41
CA HIS A 99 27.19 -13.82 -0.60
C HIS A 99 26.17 -14.49 0.32
N GLU A 100 26.18 -15.82 0.39
CA GLU A 100 25.21 -16.63 1.12
C GLU A 100 25.90 -17.40 2.26
N TRP A 101 25.26 -17.38 3.43
CA TRP A 101 25.59 -18.26 4.55
C TRP A 101 24.41 -19.17 4.85
N THR A 102 24.63 -20.49 4.81
CA THR A 102 23.66 -21.48 5.29
C THR A 102 24.16 -22.09 6.59
N VAL A 103 23.42 -21.87 7.67
CA VAL A 103 23.71 -22.35 9.03
C VAL A 103 22.70 -23.42 9.41
N ARG A 104 23.16 -24.66 9.60
CA ARG A 104 22.33 -25.79 10.02
C ARG A 104 22.56 -26.10 11.50
N HIS A 105 21.49 -26.03 12.29
CA HIS A 105 21.45 -26.39 13.71
C HIS A 105 20.81 -27.79 13.85
N SER A 106 21.57 -28.77 14.36
CA SER A 106 21.15 -30.18 14.34
C SER A 106 21.61 -30.97 15.58
N GLY A 107 21.05 -32.17 15.75
CA GLY A 107 21.46 -33.13 16.78
C GLY A 107 20.72 -33.03 18.11
N LEU A 108 19.75 -32.12 18.23
CA LEU A 108 18.84 -32.09 19.38
C LEU A 108 17.86 -33.27 19.29
N LYS A 109 17.80 -34.10 20.32
CA LYS A 109 17.08 -35.39 20.28
C LYS A 109 15.57 -35.17 20.16
N GLY A 110 14.95 -35.74 19.12
CA GLY A 110 13.49 -35.70 18.92
C GLY A 110 12.95 -34.33 18.45
N ALA A 111 13.84 -33.40 18.12
CA ALA A 111 13.55 -32.09 17.57
C ALA A 111 13.84 -32.05 16.06
N PRO A 112 13.15 -31.19 15.29
CA PRO A 112 13.49 -30.91 13.91
C PRO A 112 14.87 -30.24 13.80
N GLU A 113 15.40 -30.12 12.59
CA GLU A 113 16.55 -29.24 12.32
C GLU A 113 16.07 -27.82 12.02
N LEU A 114 16.88 -26.83 12.41
CA LEU A 114 16.71 -25.44 11.99
C LEU A 114 17.80 -25.11 10.97
N ILE A 115 17.42 -24.54 9.83
CA ILE A 115 18.34 -24.11 8.78
C ILE A 115 18.11 -22.63 8.54
N CYS A 116 19.10 -21.81 8.86
CA CYS A 116 19.10 -20.37 8.62
C CYS A 116 19.90 -20.06 7.36
N THR A 117 19.29 -19.34 6.41
CA THR A 117 19.97 -18.84 5.21
C THR A 117 20.01 -17.32 5.29
N LEU A 118 21.22 -16.74 5.21
CA LEU A 118 21.45 -15.30 5.16
C LEU A 118 22.11 -14.90 3.84
N HIS A 119 21.71 -13.74 3.32
CA HIS A 119 22.31 -13.10 2.16
C HIS A 119 22.84 -11.71 2.51
N SER A 120 23.99 -11.36 1.92
CA SER A 120 24.46 -9.97 1.81
C SER A 120 24.68 -9.64 0.34
N TYR A 121 24.00 -8.61 -0.16
CA TYR A 121 24.03 -8.27 -1.58
C TYR A 121 25.23 -7.39 -1.90
N ALA A 122 25.96 -7.78 -2.95
CA ALA A 122 27.11 -7.00 -3.41
C ALA A 122 26.65 -5.59 -3.79
N ASP A 123 27.42 -4.58 -3.34
CA ASP A 123 27.19 -3.16 -3.61
C ASP A 123 25.87 -2.56 -3.10
N LYS A 124 25.12 -3.28 -2.25
CA LYS A 124 23.87 -2.81 -1.66
C LYS A 124 23.94 -2.84 -0.13
N PRO A 125 23.46 -1.81 0.59
CA PRO A 125 23.53 -1.73 2.05
C PRO A 125 22.44 -2.56 2.76
N PHE A 126 22.10 -3.72 2.20
CA PHE A 126 21.07 -4.63 2.74
C PHE A 126 21.39 -6.11 2.51
N GLY A 127 20.67 -6.95 3.26
CA GLY A 127 20.66 -8.38 3.15
C GLY A 127 19.27 -8.96 3.40
N ASP A 128 19.17 -10.29 3.36
CA ASP A 128 17.96 -10.98 3.77
C ASP A 128 18.25 -12.25 4.57
N ILE A 129 17.23 -12.72 5.30
CA ILE A 129 17.28 -13.92 6.12
C ILE A 129 15.98 -14.73 6.00
N GLN A 130 16.09 -16.05 5.97
CA GLN A 130 14.97 -16.98 6.07
C GLN A 130 15.36 -18.21 6.91
N VAL A 131 14.41 -18.72 7.70
CA VAL A 131 14.61 -19.93 8.52
C VAL A 131 13.67 -21.03 8.07
N ARG A 132 14.25 -22.21 7.82
CA ARG A 132 13.54 -23.44 7.49
C ARG A 132 13.57 -24.40 8.67
N VAL A 133 12.40 -24.89 9.09
CA VAL A 133 12.25 -26.02 10.01
C VAL A 133 12.10 -27.29 9.19
N VAL A 134 12.93 -28.31 9.45
CA VAL A 134 12.89 -29.60 8.74
C VAL A 134 12.67 -30.72 9.75
N ASP A 135 11.58 -31.48 9.63
CA ASP A 135 11.41 -32.68 10.47
C ASP A 135 12.40 -33.78 10.06
N SER A 136 13.44 -33.94 10.86
CA SER A 136 14.41 -35.03 10.75
C SER A 136 14.14 -36.17 11.75
N ALA A 137 13.16 -36.00 12.65
CA ALA A 137 12.83 -36.97 13.69
C ALA A 137 11.82 -38.03 13.23
N GLY A 138 11.18 -37.84 12.07
CA GLY A 138 10.31 -38.83 11.44
C GLY A 138 8.93 -38.93 12.09
N ARG A 139 8.46 -37.85 12.73
CA ARG A 139 7.16 -37.77 13.38
C ARG A 139 6.41 -36.53 12.91
N THR A 140 5.08 -36.58 12.94
CA THR A 140 4.29 -35.37 12.75
C THR A 140 4.57 -34.38 13.88
N ILE A 141 4.84 -33.14 13.53
CA ILE A 141 5.05 -32.02 14.46
C ILE A 141 4.11 -30.87 14.14
N HIS A 142 3.86 -30.03 15.12
CA HIS A 142 3.07 -28.81 14.97
C HIS A 142 3.99 -27.60 15.06
N ILE A 143 3.88 -26.66 14.11
CA ILE A 143 4.65 -25.42 14.10
C ILE A 143 3.71 -24.26 14.41
N GLU A 144 3.98 -23.56 15.51
CA GLU A 144 3.22 -22.37 15.90
C GLU A 144 3.91 -21.07 15.47
N ALA A 145 5.25 -21.04 15.46
CA ALA A 145 6.02 -19.88 15.04
C ALA A 145 7.45 -20.27 14.60
N ILE A 146 8.05 -19.46 13.74
CA ILE A 146 9.48 -19.54 13.38
C ILE A 146 10.08 -18.16 13.62
N ARG A 147 11.24 -18.08 14.26
CA ARG A 147 11.90 -16.84 14.66
C ARG A 147 13.23 -16.67 13.93
N PRO A 148 13.26 -15.91 12.82
CA PRO A 148 14.51 -15.59 12.14
C PRO A 148 15.47 -14.71 12.93
N ILE A 149 14.97 -13.84 13.83
CA ILE A 149 15.82 -12.97 14.65
C ILE A 149 15.51 -13.21 16.12
N GLU A 150 16.47 -13.76 16.86
CA GLU A 150 16.48 -13.89 18.31
C GLU A 150 17.74 -13.23 18.88
N ALA A 151 17.65 -11.97 19.29
CA ALA A 151 18.74 -11.24 19.90
C ALA A 151 18.45 -11.01 21.39
N ARG A 152 19.06 -11.79 22.28
CA ARG A 152 18.81 -11.75 23.75
C ARG A 152 20.06 -11.65 24.61
N GLN A 153 21.26 -11.78 24.02
CA GLN A 153 22.51 -11.86 24.77
C GLN A 153 23.61 -11.06 24.10
N GLY A 154 24.52 -10.52 24.91
CA GLY A 154 25.65 -9.73 24.43
C GLY A 154 25.20 -8.38 23.89
N LYS A 155 25.85 -7.92 22.83
CA LYS A 155 25.55 -6.66 22.15
C LYS A 155 24.38 -6.88 21.18
N ILE A 156 23.16 -6.67 21.66
CA ILE A 156 21.92 -6.97 20.92
C ILE A 156 21.80 -6.09 19.68
N LEU A 157 21.66 -4.78 19.89
CA LEU A 157 21.55 -3.78 18.84
C LEU A 157 22.33 -2.53 19.27
N ASP A 158 23.27 -2.08 18.46
CA ASP A 158 24.07 -0.88 18.73
C ASP A 158 24.14 0.02 17.48
N LEU A 159 23.54 1.19 17.61
CA LEU A 159 23.50 2.21 16.57
C LEU A 159 24.65 3.23 16.72
N GLY A 160 25.63 3.01 17.59
CA GLY A 160 26.80 3.87 17.72
C GLY A 160 26.54 5.17 18.50
N GLY A 161 25.49 5.21 19.30
CA GLY A 161 25.12 6.33 20.17
C GLY A 161 24.34 5.88 21.41
N PRO A 162 23.97 6.79 22.33
CA PRO A 162 23.19 6.46 23.51
C PRO A 162 21.79 5.96 23.14
N VAL A 163 21.35 4.85 23.75
CA VAL A 163 20.00 4.27 23.53
C VAL A 163 18.88 5.26 23.89
N ALA A 164 19.12 6.21 24.80
CA ALA A 164 18.18 7.29 25.11
C ALA A 164 17.84 8.19 23.90
N LEU A 165 18.69 8.18 22.87
CA LEU A 165 18.51 8.94 21.63
C LEU A 165 18.02 8.07 20.47
N ASP A 166 17.80 6.77 20.70
CA ASP A 166 17.17 5.88 19.73
C ASP A 166 15.68 6.17 19.63
N ARG A 167 15.21 6.28 18.40
CA ARG A 167 13.81 6.40 18.02
C ARG A 167 13.41 5.16 17.23
N VAL A 168 12.22 4.66 17.50
CA VAL A 168 11.64 3.50 16.84
C VAL A 168 10.37 3.88 16.09
N LEU A 169 10.30 3.42 14.85
CA LEU A 169 9.09 3.39 14.04
C LEU A 169 8.71 1.92 13.90
N SER A 170 7.57 1.56 14.49
CA SER A 170 7.02 0.20 14.45
C SER A 170 5.76 0.25 13.63
N ASP A 171 5.75 -0.42 12.48
CA ASP A 171 4.56 -0.46 11.63
C ASP A 171 3.43 -1.22 12.36
N SER A 172 2.19 -0.83 12.14
CA SER A 172 1.03 -1.38 12.84
C SER A 172 0.40 -2.56 12.06
N TYR A 173 -0.46 -3.35 12.73
CA TYR A 173 -1.07 -4.54 12.12
C TYR A 173 -1.95 -4.20 10.92
N SER A 174 -2.75 -3.16 11.09
CA SER A 174 -3.44 -2.42 10.03
C SER A 174 -3.18 -0.94 10.24
N GLU A 175 -3.65 -0.11 9.34
CA GLU A 175 -3.61 1.34 9.47
C GLU A 175 -4.25 1.86 10.78
N ASP A 176 -5.22 1.12 11.31
CA ASP A 176 -6.03 1.48 12.48
C ASP A 176 -5.53 0.93 13.82
N ARG A 177 -4.71 -0.13 13.79
CA ARG A 177 -4.53 -1.00 14.97
C ARG A 177 -3.06 -1.38 15.22
N PRO A 178 -2.44 -0.84 16.27
CA PRO A 178 -2.80 0.42 16.92
C PRO A 178 -2.57 1.60 15.96
N ALA A 179 -3.13 2.76 16.30
CA ALA A 179 -2.75 4.01 15.66
C ALA A 179 -1.22 4.18 15.62
N LEU A 180 -0.68 4.47 14.44
CA LEU A 180 0.75 4.53 14.25
C LEU A 180 1.36 5.68 15.06
N LYS A 181 2.38 5.36 15.86
CA LYS A 181 3.15 6.34 16.62
C LYS A 181 4.63 6.05 16.48
N ILE A 182 5.42 7.10 16.32
CA ILE A 182 6.88 7.06 16.36
C ILE A 182 7.30 7.43 17.77
N ARG A 183 8.21 6.66 18.38
CA ARG A 183 8.52 6.77 19.81
C ARG A 183 10.01 6.81 20.08
N ASP A 184 10.40 7.53 21.12
CA ASP A 184 11.75 7.45 21.65
C ASP A 184 11.84 6.23 22.59
N LEU A 185 12.93 5.46 22.56
CA LEU A 185 13.07 4.29 23.45
C LEU A 185 13.14 4.69 24.95
N GLY A 186 13.34 5.99 25.24
CA GLY A 186 13.29 6.56 26.59
C GLY A 186 11.88 6.86 27.10
N ASP A 187 10.82 6.68 26.30
CA ASP A 187 9.43 7.08 26.65
C ASP A 187 8.78 6.18 27.71
N GLY A 188 9.46 5.12 28.17
CA GLY A 188 9.01 4.25 29.26
C GLY A 188 8.16 3.04 28.84
N GLU A 189 7.92 2.84 27.54
CA GLU A 189 7.34 1.59 27.05
C GLU A 189 8.37 0.46 27.11
N SER A 190 7.99 -0.66 27.71
CA SER A 190 8.88 -1.82 27.86
C SER A 190 8.99 -2.67 26.59
N VAL A 191 8.03 -2.54 25.66
CA VAL A 191 8.00 -3.30 24.39
C VAL A 191 7.45 -2.43 23.27
N HIS A 192 8.21 -2.31 22.18
CA HIS A 192 7.74 -1.73 20.92
C HIS A 192 7.51 -2.85 19.90
N ARG A 193 6.24 -3.08 19.55
CA ARG A 193 5.83 -4.14 18.62
C ARG A 193 5.59 -3.56 17.22
N GLY A 194 6.30 -4.09 16.23
CA GLY A 194 6.07 -3.80 14.81
C GLY A 194 5.43 -5.01 14.12
N VAL A 195 4.66 -4.75 13.08
CA VAL A 195 4.09 -5.78 12.21
C VAL A 195 4.52 -5.51 10.77
N GLY A 196 5.15 -6.51 10.16
CA GLY A 196 5.69 -6.41 8.81
C GLY A 196 7.00 -5.60 8.72
N SER A 197 7.11 -4.45 9.40
CA SER A 197 8.36 -3.67 9.40
C SER A 197 8.64 -2.92 10.71
N GLN A 198 9.92 -2.68 10.99
CA GLN A 198 10.38 -1.87 12.13
C GLN A 198 11.73 -1.22 11.83
N LEU A 199 11.82 0.08 12.13
CA LEU A 199 13.02 0.91 11.96
C LEU A 199 13.47 1.45 13.31
N LEU A 200 14.75 1.25 13.65
CA LEU A 200 15.41 1.92 14.76
C LEU A 200 16.43 2.91 14.21
N TYR A 201 16.49 4.10 14.79
CA TYR A 201 17.39 5.17 14.36
C TYR A 201 17.92 5.97 15.55
N ASN A 202 19.24 6.13 15.62
CA ASN A 202 19.85 6.97 16.64
C ASN A 202 20.01 8.41 16.15
N ARG A 203 19.43 9.35 16.89
CA ARG A 203 19.41 10.77 16.49
C ARG A 203 20.77 11.46 16.56
N GLU A 204 21.73 10.92 17.31
CA GLU A 204 23.09 11.47 17.43
C GLU A 204 24.02 10.89 16.37
N SER A 205 24.17 9.55 16.33
CA SER A 205 25.06 8.89 15.37
C SER A 205 24.54 8.88 13.94
N ARG A 206 23.22 9.12 13.76
CA ARG A 206 22.47 9.02 12.49
C ARG A 206 22.40 7.62 11.92
N LEU A 207 22.87 6.59 12.62
CA LEU A 207 22.80 5.22 12.15
C LEU A 207 21.40 4.64 12.38
N SER A 208 20.94 3.84 11.42
CA SER A 208 19.66 3.13 11.46
C SER A 208 19.83 1.64 11.20
N PHE A 209 18.95 0.85 11.82
CA PHE A 209 18.74 -0.56 11.53
C PHE A 209 17.26 -0.76 11.16
N PHE A 210 17.02 -1.34 9.98
CA PHE A 210 15.69 -1.62 9.46
C PHE A 210 15.51 -3.12 9.28
N VAL A 211 14.34 -3.64 9.66
CA VAL A 211 13.86 -4.97 9.27
C VAL A 211 12.49 -4.83 8.60
N GLY A 212 12.28 -5.55 7.51
CA GLY A 212 11.02 -5.57 6.78
C GLY A 212 10.74 -6.93 6.18
N VAL A 213 9.49 -7.39 6.19
CA VAL A 213 9.11 -8.69 5.63
C VAL A 213 9.01 -8.60 4.10
N LEU A 214 9.69 -9.49 3.38
CA LEU A 214 9.65 -9.54 1.91
C LEU A 214 8.55 -10.45 1.37
N THR A 215 8.04 -11.38 2.17
CA THR A 215 6.99 -12.32 1.75
C THR A 215 5.83 -12.35 2.74
N SER A 216 4.62 -12.62 2.25
CA SER A 216 3.45 -12.90 3.09
C SER A 216 2.75 -14.11 2.47
N ASN A 217 3.41 -15.26 2.62
CA ASN A 217 2.97 -16.51 2.02
C ASN A 217 2.02 -17.26 2.95
N ARG A 218 2.34 -17.30 4.25
CA ARG A 218 1.57 -18.04 5.26
C ARG A 218 1.46 -17.29 6.58
N PHE A 219 2.52 -16.62 7.01
CA PHE A 219 2.61 -16.05 8.35
C PHE A 219 2.45 -14.54 8.36
N LEU A 220 1.99 -14.04 9.50
CA LEU A 220 2.21 -12.67 9.90
C LEU A 220 3.62 -12.54 10.46
N THR A 221 4.31 -11.44 10.15
CA THR A 221 5.62 -11.14 10.75
C THR A 221 5.47 -10.10 11.85
N VAL A 222 5.87 -10.46 13.07
CA VAL A 222 5.77 -9.59 14.26
C VAL A 222 7.16 -9.39 14.86
N SER A 223 7.59 -8.14 14.97
CA SER A 223 8.86 -7.75 15.59
C SER A 223 8.63 -7.12 16.96
N ARG A 224 9.55 -7.33 17.90
CA ARG A 224 9.47 -6.79 19.27
C ARG A 224 10.84 -6.32 19.74
N VAL A 225 10.93 -5.03 20.06
CA VAL A 225 12.07 -4.44 20.79
C VAL A 225 11.70 -4.38 22.26
N HIS A 226 12.41 -5.12 23.11
CA HIS A 226 12.22 -5.08 24.55
C HIS A 226 13.19 -4.08 25.18
N VAL A 227 12.66 -3.13 25.94
CA VAL A 227 13.42 -2.07 26.59
C VAL A 227 13.33 -2.24 28.11
N GLY A 228 14.47 -2.12 28.78
CA GLY A 228 14.60 -2.11 30.24
C GLY A 228 15.52 -0.97 30.69
N GLY A 229 15.92 -1.00 31.96
CA GLY A 229 16.71 0.09 32.56
C GLY A 229 15.83 1.22 33.12
N SER A 230 16.45 2.36 33.40
CA SER A 230 15.73 3.56 33.88
C SER A 230 15.35 4.46 32.70
N LEU A 231 14.33 5.32 32.83
CA LEU A 231 13.93 6.27 31.77
C LEU A 231 15.10 7.11 31.22
N ASN A 232 16.05 7.47 32.08
CA ASN A 232 17.23 8.28 31.71
C ASN A 232 18.40 7.46 31.15
N ALA A 233 18.31 6.14 31.20
CA ALA A 233 19.32 5.20 30.72
C ALA A 233 18.64 3.91 30.25
N PRO A 234 17.80 3.97 29.20
CA PRO A 234 17.15 2.79 28.65
C PRO A 234 18.20 1.86 28.04
N GLN A 235 17.88 0.57 28.00
CA GLN A 235 18.71 -0.47 27.42
C GLN A 235 17.84 -1.45 26.64
N ILE A 236 18.24 -1.78 25.43
CA ILE A 236 17.61 -2.86 24.64
C ILE A 236 17.97 -4.19 25.28
N GLN A 237 16.97 -4.90 25.81
CA GLN A 237 17.09 -6.19 26.51
C GLN A 237 16.89 -7.38 25.57
N ALA A 238 16.11 -7.19 24.51
CA ALA A 238 15.95 -8.18 23.45
C ALA A 238 15.41 -7.53 22.18
N PHE A 239 15.70 -8.17 21.03
CA PHE A 239 15.04 -7.90 19.77
C PHE A 239 14.66 -9.21 19.10
N GLU A 240 13.37 -9.38 18.79
CA GLU A 240 12.83 -10.60 18.22
C GLU A 240 12.00 -10.32 16.98
N VAL A 241 12.06 -11.21 15.99
CA VAL A 241 11.16 -11.16 14.82
C VAL A 241 10.64 -12.57 14.55
N ASP A 242 9.31 -12.72 14.63
CA ASP A 242 8.59 -13.99 14.50
C ASP A 242 7.76 -14.02 13.22
N SER A 243 7.84 -15.09 12.45
CA SER A 243 6.79 -15.56 11.55
C SER A 243 5.78 -16.40 12.36
N THR A 244 4.57 -15.89 12.56
CA THR A 244 3.55 -16.45 13.46
C THR A 244 2.13 -16.25 12.89
N GLY A 245 1.11 -16.71 13.61
CA GLY A 245 -0.30 -16.43 13.31
C GLY A 245 -0.74 -15.03 13.73
N THR A 246 -2.00 -14.70 13.45
CA THR A 246 -2.59 -13.37 13.75
C THR A 246 -3.18 -13.24 15.16
N THR A 247 -3.22 -14.33 15.93
CA THR A 247 -3.93 -14.42 17.21
C THR A 247 -3.49 -13.39 18.25
N GLU A 248 -2.19 -13.07 18.31
CA GLU A 248 -1.68 -12.03 19.22
C GLU A 248 -2.34 -10.67 18.93
N LEU A 249 -2.52 -10.32 17.66
CA LEU A 249 -3.05 -9.02 17.25
C LEU A 249 -4.58 -9.00 17.39
N THR A 250 -5.25 -10.08 16.98
CA THR A 250 -6.71 -10.17 17.05
C THR A 250 -7.23 -10.20 18.50
N LYS A 251 -6.48 -10.76 19.46
CA LYS A 251 -6.80 -10.69 20.90
C LYS A 251 -6.85 -9.27 21.46
N GLU A 252 -6.19 -8.32 20.82
CA GLU A 252 -6.24 -6.91 21.20
C GLU A 252 -7.29 -6.13 20.38
N ASN A 253 -7.92 -6.79 19.41
CA ASN A 253 -8.83 -6.22 18.42
C ASN A 253 -10.14 -7.04 18.31
N SER A 254 -10.40 -7.71 17.18
CA SER A 254 -11.66 -8.42 16.90
C SER A 254 -12.01 -9.54 17.89
N LEU A 255 -11.00 -10.16 18.52
CA LEU A 255 -11.17 -11.21 19.53
C LEU A 255 -11.05 -10.70 20.97
N LYS A 256 -10.92 -9.39 21.20
CA LYS A 256 -10.70 -8.80 22.54
C LYS A 256 -11.73 -9.20 23.58
N GLN A 257 -12.98 -9.37 23.16
CA GLN A 257 -14.09 -9.76 24.03
C GLN A 257 -14.57 -11.20 23.77
N SER A 258 -13.86 -11.95 22.93
CA SER A 258 -14.22 -13.33 22.57
C SER A 258 -13.89 -14.31 23.70
N PRO A 259 -14.64 -15.42 23.83
CA PRO A 259 -14.31 -16.48 24.78
C PRO A 259 -13.04 -17.25 24.35
N PRO A 260 -12.35 -17.95 25.28
CA PRO A 260 -11.08 -18.63 24.98
C PRO A 260 -11.14 -19.63 23.82
N GLU A 261 -12.28 -20.30 23.61
CA GLU A 261 -12.47 -21.24 22.49
C GLU A 261 -12.32 -20.59 21.10
N ASP A 262 -12.62 -19.30 20.97
CA ASP A 262 -12.54 -18.52 19.74
C ASP A 262 -11.12 -17.96 19.50
N GLN A 263 -10.28 -17.94 20.54
CA GLN A 263 -8.91 -17.43 20.51
C GLN A 263 -7.91 -18.53 20.15
N MET A 264 -8.12 -19.17 19.01
CA MET A 264 -7.25 -20.25 18.54
C MET A 264 -5.86 -19.70 18.16
N GLU A 265 -4.81 -20.37 18.62
CA GLU A 265 -3.44 -20.10 18.18
C GLU A 265 -3.14 -20.85 16.88
N LEU A 266 -2.26 -20.28 16.06
CA LEU A 266 -1.76 -20.97 14.87
C LEU A 266 -1.06 -22.28 15.27
N SER A 267 -1.35 -23.36 14.55
CA SER A 267 -0.69 -24.66 14.71
C SER A 267 -0.69 -25.40 13.38
N LEU A 268 0.39 -25.25 12.62
CA LEU A 268 0.54 -25.87 11.30
C LEU A 268 1.08 -27.28 11.42
N VAL A 269 0.42 -28.24 10.77
CA VAL A 269 0.84 -29.64 10.76
C VAL A 269 1.98 -29.81 9.75
N LEU A 270 3.12 -30.30 10.23
CA LEU A 270 4.25 -30.72 9.40
C LEU A 270 4.37 -32.25 9.41
N PRO A 271 4.24 -32.93 8.25
CA PRO A 271 4.37 -34.38 8.18
C PRO A 271 5.83 -34.82 8.34
N PRO A 272 6.08 -36.13 8.62
CA PRO A 272 7.43 -36.68 8.70
C PRO A 272 8.28 -36.35 7.47
N GLY A 273 9.49 -35.81 7.68
CA GLY A 273 10.38 -35.40 6.59
C GLY A 273 9.97 -34.11 5.86
N GLY A 274 8.89 -33.45 6.30
CA GLY A 274 8.43 -32.18 5.76
C GLY A 274 9.36 -31.01 6.13
N ALA A 275 9.19 -29.89 5.44
CA ALA A 275 9.83 -28.63 5.76
C ALA A 275 8.83 -27.46 5.71
N LEU A 276 9.07 -26.44 6.53
CA LEU A 276 8.31 -25.19 6.55
C LEU A 276 9.25 -24.01 6.71
N ASP A 277 9.09 -23.02 5.84
CA ASP A 277 9.89 -21.80 5.83
C ASP A 277 9.18 -20.68 6.59
N SER A 278 9.95 -19.86 7.31
CA SER A 278 9.51 -18.54 7.75
C SER A 278 9.23 -17.64 6.53
N GLU A 279 8.62 -16.49 6.78
CA GLU A 279 8.69 -15.42 5.77
C GLU A 279 10.15 -14.97 5.59
N LYS A 280 10.50 -14.53 4.38
CA LYS A 280 11.81 -13.95 4.06
C LYS A 280 11.85 -12.53 4.60
N LEU A 281 12.90 -12.16 5.33
CA LEU A 281 13.04 -10.82 5.93
C LEU A 281 14.19 -10.07 5.28
N PHE A 282 13.95 -8.82 4.89
CA PHE A 282 14.96 -7.82 4.59
C PHE A 282 15.58 -7.29 5.88
N PHE A 283 16.89 -7.02 5.87
CA PHE A 283 17.53 -6.17 6.87
C PHE A 283 18.49 -5.16 6.23
N GLY A 284 18.57 -3.96 6.79
CA GLY A 284 19.43 -2.88 6.29
C GLY A 284 20.09 -2.08 7.40
N VAL A 285 21.30 -1.57 7.12
CA VAL A 285 22.03 -0.64 8.02
C VAL A 285 22.50 0.57 7.22
N SER A 286 22.15 1.79 7.65
CA SER A 286 22.39 3.01 6.87
C SER A 286 22.46 4.26 7.75
N GLY A 287 23.18 5.28 7.30
CA GLY A 287 23.09 6.65 7.83
C GLY A 287 21.91 7.45 7.25
N ASP A 288 21.28 6.92 6.20
CA ASP A 288 20.11 7.47 5.53
C ASP A 288 18.98 6.43 5.57
N TYR A 289 18.07 6.60 6.52
CA TYR A 289 16.92 5.71 6.71
C TYR A 289 15.86 5.89 5.62
N HIS A 290 15.78 7.07 4.97
CA HIS A 290 14.83 7.26 3.88
C HIS A 290 15.19 6.37 2.69
N SER A 291 16.48 6.33 2.31
CA SER A 291 16.98 5.42 1.28
C SER A 291 16.72 3.95 1.61
N GLN A 292 16.75 3.55 2.89
CA GLN A 292 16.39 2.19 3.30
C GLN A 292 14.91 1.88 3.06
N LEU A 293 14.02 2.79 3.48
CA LEU A 293 12.57 2.64 3.32
C LEU A 293 12.18 2.63 1.83
N GLU A 294 12.74 3.55 1.04
CA GLU A 294 12.50 3.64 -0.42
C GLU A 294 13.02 2.40 -1.17
N MET A 295 14.18 1.87 -0.77
CA MET A 295 14.71 0.61 -1.31
C MET A 295 13.77 -0.56 -0.98
N TYR A 296 13.37 -0.70 0.28
CA TYR A 296 12.45 -1.76 0.70
C TYR A 296 11.11 -1.68 -0.06
N GLY A 297 10.52 -0.49 -0.18
CA GLY A 297 9.32 -0.28 -1.01
C GLY A 297 9.51 -0.74 -2.45
N SER A 298 10.63 -0.35 -3.07
CA SER A 298 10.95 -0.73 -4.45
C SER A 298 11.10 -2.24 -4.62
N LEU A 299 11.65 -2.95 -3.62
CA LEU A 299 11.74 -4.40 -3.65
C LEU A 299 10.36 -5.07 -3.55
N ILE A 300 9.49 -4.57 -2.66
CA ILE A 300 8.12 -5.10 -2.53
C ILE A 300 7.35 -4.94 -3.85
N ARG A 301 7.48 -3.79 -4.50
CA ARG A 301 6.90 -3.55 -5.83
C ARG A 301 7.27 -4.62 -6.83
N VAL A 302 8.55 -4.98 -6.90
CA VAL A 302 9.09 -5.95 -7.85
C VAL A 302 8.66 -7.36 -7.48
N LEU A 303 8.86 -7.76 -6.22
CA LEU A 303 8.61 -9.12 -5.73
C LEU A 303 7.12 -9.51 -5.77
N HIS A 304 6.22 -8.54 -5.54
CA HIS A 304 4.78 -8.80 -5.49
C HIS A 304 4.03 -8.31 -6.72
N HIS A 305 4.74 -7.79 -7.73
CA HIS A 305 4.15 -7.23 -8.95
C HIS A 305 3.03 -6.23 -8.64
N ALA A 306 3.32 -5.26 -7.77
CA ALA A 306 2.33 -4.33 -7.24
C ALA A 306 1.56 -3.58 -8.36
N ARG A 307 0.25 -3.44 -8.19
CA ARG A 307 -0.67 -2.88 -9.20
C ARG A 307 -0.77 -1.35 -9.07
N ILE A 308 0.28 -0.66 -9.48
CA ILE A 308 0.44 0.77 -9.17
C ILE A 308 0.51 1.68 -10.41
N SER A 309 -0.01 1.23 -11.55
CA SER A 309 0.05 1.98 -12.81
C SER A 309 -1.13 2.94 -13.02
N PHE A 310 -2.22 2.76 -12.28
CA PHE A 310 -3.43 3.57 -12.47
C PHE A 310 -3.22 5.02 -12.00
N PRO A 311 -3.67 6.05 -12.72
CA PRO A 311 -3.60 7.43 -12.24
C PRO A 311 -4.20 7.58 -10.84
N SER A 312 -3.69 8.52 -10.05
CA SER A 312 -4.20 8.76 -8.70
C SER A 312 -5.72 9.06 -8.73
N PRO A 313 -6.57 8.23 -8.10
CA PRO A 313 -8.01 8.46 -8.07
C PRO A 313 -8.34 9.79 -7.38
N MET A 314 -9.18 10.59 -8.02
CA MET A 314 -9.70 11.84 -7.46
C MET A 314 -11.22 11.78 -7.50
N GLY A 315 -11.87 12.09 -6.38
CA GLY A 315 -13.31 11.86 -6.30
C GLY A 315 -13.98 12.39 -5.04
N TRP A 316 -15.11 11.78 -4.74
CA TRP A 316 -15.92 12.03 -3.57
C TRP A 316 -16.26 10.73 -2.87
N TRP A 317 -16.20 10.77 -1.55
CA TRP A 317 -16.48 9.65 -0.65
C TRP A 317 -17.55 10.04 0.37
N SER A 318 -18.54 9.18 0.56
CA SER A 318 -19.74 9.56 1.32
C SER A 318 -19.64 9.44 2.83
N TRP A 319 -18.67 8.70 3.37
CA TRP A 319 -18.70 8.25 4.77
C TRP A 319 -18.72 9.39 5.77
N THR A 320 -17.76 10.31 5.73
CA THR A 320 -17.65 11.38 6.73
C THR A 320 -18.78 12.40 6.63
N ALA A 321 -19.38 12.55 5.46
CA ALA A 321 -20.51 13.46 5.25
C ALA A 321 -21.86 12.88 5.68
N TYR A 322 -22.08 11.58 5.49
CA TYR A 322 -23.41 10.97 5.61
C TYR A 322 -23.46 9.75 6.54
N TYR A 323 -22.34 9.07 6.76
CA TYR A 323 -22.25 7.78 7.46
C TYR A 323 -23.34 6.83 6.94
N PHE A 324 -24.06 6.15 7.84
CA PHE A 324 -25.20 5.27 7.49
C PHE A 324 -26.43 5.99 6.89
N GLY A 325 -26.42 7.32 6.83
CA GLY A 325 -27.58 8.14 6.45
C GLY A 325 -27.70 8.45 4.96
N LEU A 326 -26.74 8.05 4.11
CA LEU A 326 -26.81 8.31 2.69
C LEU A 326 -28.01 7.59 2.06
N ASN A 327 -28.78 8.31 1.24
CA ASN A 327 -29.90 7.77 0.47
C ASN A 327 -29.79 8.13 -1.02
N GLU A 328 -30.63 7.52 -1.85
CA GLU A 328 -30.65 7.71 -3.31
C GLU A 328 -30.71 9.19 -3.74
N GLY A 329 -31.50 10.01 -3.06
CA GLY A 329 -31.65 11.43 -3.38
C GLY A 329 -30.39 12.24 -3.10
N SER A 330 -29.80 12.07 -1.91
CA SER A 330 -28.55 12.74 -1.53
C SER A 330 -27.38 12.28 -2.39
N ALA A 331 -27.30 11.00 -2.71
CA ALA A 331 -26.27 10.45 -3.59
C ALA A 331 -26.34 11.07 -5.00
N LEU A 332 -27.52 11.07 -5.63
CA LEU A 332 -27.70 11.68 -6.96
C LEU A 332 -27.45 13.20 -6.96
N THR A 333 -27.75 13.88 -5.86
CA THR A 333 -27.48 15.32 -5.73
C THR A 333 -25.97 15.60 -5.71
N ASN A 334 -25.22 14.84 -4.92
CA ASN A 334 -23.75 14.96 -4.85
C ASN A 334 -23.09 14.56 -6.17
N ALA A 335 -23.54 13.48 -6.81
CA ALA A 335 -23.02 13.05 -8.11
C ALA A 335 -23.20 14.12 -9.19
N HIS A 336 -24.41 14.68 -9.28
CA HIS A 336 -24.71 15.74 -10.23
C HIS A 336 -23.83 16.98 -10.02
N TRP A 337 -23.67 17.38 -8.76
CA TRP A 337 -22.80 18.50 -8.40
C TRP A 337 -21.35 18.22 -8.76
N LEU A 338 -20.82 17.05 -8.40
CA LEU A 338 -19.44 16.63 -8.72
C LEU A 338 -19.18 16.70 -10.23
N ALA A 339 -20.11 16.15 -11.02
CA ALA A 339 -20.02 16.11 -12.47
C ALA A 339 -20.03 17.50 -13.12
N GLN A 340 -20.77 18.45 -12.55
CA GLN A 340 -20.86 19.83 -13.05
C GLN A 340 -19.68 20.71 -12.65
N HIS A 341 -19.13 20.51 -11.46
CA HIS A 341 -18.21 21.47 -10.85
C HIS A 341 -16.75 21.02 -10.84
N LEU A 342 -16.46 19.72 -10.76
CA LEU A 342 -15.10 19.22 -10.49
C LEU A 342 -14.60 18.17 -11.50
N LYS A 343 -15.49 17.55 -12.29
CA LYS A 343 -15.11 16.57 -13.32
C LYS A 343 -14.09 17.11 -14.33
N SER A 344 -14.20 18.39 -14.69
CA SER A 344 -13.28 19.04 -15.64
C SER A 344 -11.85 19.19 -15.12
N VAL A 345 -11.65 19.20 -13.79
CA VAL A 345 -10.32 19.34 -13.19
C VAL A 345 -9.73 18.00 -12.73
N GLY A 346 -10.53 16.92 -12.71
CA GLY A 346 -10.05 15.55 -12.56
C GLY A 346 -10.88 14.67 -11.62
N TYR A 347 -11.78 15.24 -10.82
CA TYR A 347 -12.58 14.46 -9.87
C TYR A 347 -13.65 13.65 -10.59
N ARG A 348 -13.43 12.35 -10.71
CA ARG A 348 -14.29 11.44 -11.49
C ARG A 348 -14.84 10.28 -10.68
N PHE A 349 -14.24 9.94 -9.55
CA PHE A 349 -14.72 8.85 -8.71
C PHE A 349 -15.87 9.33 -7.82
N PHE A 350 -16.93 8.53 -7.75
CA PHE A 350 -18.09 8.77 -6.89
C PHE A 350 -18.34 7.52 -6.06
N HIS A 351 -17.93 7.58 -4.80
CA HIS A 351 -17.81 6.42 -3.92
C HIS A 351 -18.90 6.46 -2.84
N ILE A 352 -19.78 5.47 -2.87
CA ILE A 352 -20.78 5.21 -1.83
C ILE A 352 -20.22 4.24 -0.80
N ASP A 353 -20.04 4.74 0.42
CA ASP A 353 -19.49 3.99 1.54
C ASP A 353 -20.54 3.16 2.30
N GLU A 354 -20.19 2.64 3.48
CA GLU A 354 -21.01 1.75 4.30
C GLU A 354 -22.41 2.34 4.59
N GLY A 355 -23.43 1.53 4.38
CA GLY A 355 -24.82 1.83 4.74
C GLY A 355 -25.83 1.57 3.64
N TYR A 356 -25.37 1.42 2.40
CA TYR A 356 -26.25 1.08 1.28
C TYR A 356 -26.75 -0.37 1.34
N GLN A 357 -25.97 -1.28 1.93
CA GLN A 357 -26.26 -2.71 2.01
C GLN A 357 -27.26 -3.04 3.13
N TYR A 358 -28.04 -4.11 2.97
CA TYR A 358 -28.98 -4.60 3.98
C TYR A 358 -28.31 -5.13 5.27
N ALA A 359 -27.15 -5.78 5.11
CA ALA A 359 -26.32 -6.32 6.19
C ALA A 359 -24.87 -6.53 5.71
N ARG A 360 -23.90 -6.59 6.64
CA ARG A 360 -22.54 -7.08 6.28
C ARG A 360 -22.63 -8.54 5.83
N GLY A 361 -22.04 -8.86 4.69
CA GLY A 361 -22.28 -10.13 3.99
C GLY A 361 -23.49 -10.13 3.03
N GLU A 362 -24.09 -8.98 2.71
CA GLU A 362 -25.13 -8.81 1.68
C GLU A 362 -24.92 -7.58 0.79
N TYR A 363 -23.71 -7.42 0.25
CA TYR A 363 -23.31 -6.24 -0.54
C TYR A 363 -24.02 -6.11 -1.91
N ALA A 364 -24.63 -7.17 -2.42
CA ALA A 364 -25.45 -7.12 -3.63
C ALA A 364 -26.94 -6.82 -3.35
N THR A 365 -27.31 -6.61 -2.09
CA THR A 365 -28.68 -6.39 -1.64
C THR A 365 -28.76 -5.03 -0.92
N PRO A 366 -29.23 -3.98 -1.59
CA PRO A 366 -29.32 -2.67 -0.95
C PRO A 366 -30.47 -2.59 0.05
N ASP A 367 -30.34 -1.72 1.05
CA ASP A 367 -31.44 -1.33 1.93
C ASP A 367 -32.47 -0.52 1.14
N SER A 368 -33.63 -1.14 0.91
CA SER A 368 -34.76 -0.53 0.21
C SER A 368 -35.34 0.71 0.88
N ALA A 369 -35.07 0.95 2.17
CA ALA A 369 -35.49 2.17 2.85
C ALA A 369 -34.70 3.40 2.40
N LEU A 370 -33.40 3.23 2.08
CA LEU A 370 -32.51 4.28 1.61
C LEU A 370 -32.42 4.32 0.08
N PHE A 371 -32.52 3.16 -0.57
CA PHE A 371 -32.40 2.98 -2.02
C PHE A 371 -33.60 2.20 -2.58
N PRO A 372 -34.80 2.80 -2.59
CA PRO A 372 -36.05 2.12 -2.96
C PRO A 372 -36.08 1.62 -4.41
N ASN A 373 -35.26 2.20 -5.31
CA ASN A 373 -35.14 1.76 -6.71
C ASN A 373 -33.90 0.87 -6.95
N GLY A 374 -33.16 0.52 -5.89
CA GLY A 374 -31.91 -0.21 -5.93
C GLY A 374 -30.75 0.58 -6.56
N MET A 375 -29.53 0.04 -6.40
CA MET A 375 -28.30 0.74 -6.82
C MET A 375 -28.14 0.80 -8.35
N ALA A 376 -28.50 -0.26 -9.08
CA ALA A 376 -28.22 -0.39 -10.51
C ALA A 376 -28.74 0.79 -11.36
N ALA A 377 -29.93 1.32 -11.04
CA ALA A 377 -30.51 2.44 -11.78
C ALA A 377 -29.78 3.76 -11.47
N MET A 378 -29.46 3.99 -10.21
CA MET A 378 -28.71 5.15 -9.74
C MET A 378 -27.29 5.16 -10.33
N GLU A 379 -26.57 4.04 -10.29
CA GLU A 379 -25.21 3.95 -10.81
C GLU A 379 -25.12 4.15 -12.32
N ARG A 380 -26.13 3.68 -13.08
CA ARG A 380 -26.23 4.00 -14.51
C ARG A 380 -26.39 5.50 -14.75
N LYS A 381 -27.11 6.22 -13.87
CA LYS A 381 -27.24 7.68 -13.97
C LYS A 381 -25.90 8.36 -13.65
N ILE A 382 -25.21 7.95 -12.60
CA ILE A 382 -23.86 8.44 -12.24
C ILE A 382 -22.87 8.23 -13.41
N ARG A 383 -22.87 7.03 -14.00
CA ARG A 383 -22.11 6.72 -15.24
C ARG A 383 -22.46 7.64 -16.39
N SER A 384 -23.75 7.92 -16.60
CA SER A 384 -24.21 8.80 -17.70
C SER A 384 -23.75 10.25 -17.55
N GLU A 385 -23.42 10.68 -16.33
CA GLU A 385 -22.82 11.99 -16.04
C GLU A 385 -21.29 11.99 -16.22
N GLY A 386 -20.70 10.85 -16.60
CA GLY A 386 -19.26 10.70 -16.87
C GLY A 386 -18.42 10.45 -15.62
N LEU A 387 -19.05 10.03 -14.52
CA LEU A 387 -18.38 9.63 -13.28
C LEU A 387 -18.13 8.12 -13.25
N ILE A 388 -17.26 7.68 -12.33
CA ILE A 388 -16.91 6.29 -12.07
C ILE A 388 -17.54 5.90 -10.74
N PRO A 389 -18.60 5.07 -10.75
CA PRO A 389 -19.19 4.48 -9.56
C PRO A 389 -18.21 3.68 -8.72
N GLY A 390 -18.25 3.93 -7.42
CA GLY A 390 -17.53 3.23 -6.39
C GLY A 390 -18.47 2.74 -5.28
N VAL A 391 -18.22 1.56 -4.72
CA VAL A 391 -18.94 1.08 -3.53
C VAL A 391 -18.02 0.44 -2.50
N TRP A 392 -18.40 0.55 -1.24
CA TRP A 392 -17.75 -0.12 -0.13
C TRP A 392 -18.24 -1.56 0.09
N THR A 393 -17.35 -2.44 0.56
CA THR A 393 -17.67 -3.79 1.02
C THR A 393 -16.74 -4.20 2.18
N ALA A 394 -17.20 -5.05 3.09
CA ALA A 394 -16.32 -5.79 4.01
C ALA A 394 -16.31 -7.28 3.61
N PRO A 395 -15.50 -7.69 2.61
CA PRO A 395 -15.66 -8.94 1.86
C PRO A 395 -15.79 -10.21 2.70
N PHE A 396 -15.16 -10.23 3.87
CA PHE A 396 -15.01 -11.42 4.71
C PHE A 396 -15.83 -11.37 6.00
N GLU A 397 -16.57 -10.29 6.22
CA GLU A 397 -17.49 -10.19 7.35
C GLU A 397 -18.89 -10.69 7.00
N VAL A 398 -19.49 -11.38 7.96
CA VAL A 398 -20.83 -11.94 7.85
C VAL A 398 -21.62 -11.56 9.10
N ALA A 399 -22.68 -10.78 8.93
CA ALA A 399 -23.63 -10.48 10.01
C ALA A 399 -24.62 -11.63 10.23
N ASP A 400 -25.13 -11.77 11.45
CA ASP A 400 -26.16 -12.76 11.81
C ASP A 400 -27.49 -12.60 11.05
N ARG A 401 -27.82 -11.40 10.57
CA ARG A 401 -28.97 -11.16 9.68
C ARG A 401 -28.72 -11.48 8.21
N SER A 402 -27.48 -11.76 7.81
CA SER A 402 -27.15 -12.00 6.41
C SER A 402 -27.64 -13.37 5.94
N TRP A 403 -27.94 -13.48 4.65
CA TRP A 403 -28.30 -14.75 4.01
C TRP A 403 -27.27 -15.87 4.27
N VAL A 404 -25.97 -15.55 4.27
CA VAL A 404 -24.90 -16.52 4.53
C VAL A 404 -25.03 -17.11 5.93
N TYR A 405 -25.27 -16.28 6.95
CA TYR A 405 -25.43 -16.78 8.31
C TYR A 405 -26.70 -17.63 8.46
N GLU A 406 -27.82 -17.22 7.88
CA GLU A 406 -29.09 -17.95 8.01
C GLU A 406 -29.06 -19.32 7.31
N ASN A 407 -28.35 -19.43 6.19
CA ASN A 407 -28.44 -20.59 5.31
C ASN A 407 -27.16 -21.44 5.23
N HIS A 408 -25.99 -20.86 5.54
CA HIS A 408 -24.68 -21.46 5.29
C HIS A 408 -23.68 -21.21 6.42
N ARG A 409 -24.07 -21.49 7.67
CA ARG A 409 -23.15 -21.41 8.83
C ARG A 409 -21.92 -22.31 8.70
N ASP A 410 -21.98 -23.32 7.84
CA ASP A 410 -20.85 -24.20 7.52
C ASP A 410 -19.77 -23.52 6.67
N TRP A 411 -20.06 -22.35 6.10
CA TRP A 411 -19.12 -21.49 5.37
C TRP A 411 -18.37 -20.49 6.27
N LEU A 412 -18.60 -20.53 7.58
CA LEU A 412 -17.93 -19.63 8.52
C LEU A 412 -16.73 -20.32 9.16
N VAL A 413 -15.72 -19.53 9.53
CA VAL A 413 -14.56 -20.04 10.28
C VAL A 413 -15.02 -20.50 11.67
N ARG A 414 -14.62 -21.71 12.05
CA ARG A 414 -15.09 -22.36 13.28
C ARG A 414 -14.03 -22.45 14.35
N ASN A 415 -14.47 -22.37 15.59
CA ASN A 415 -13.65 -22.58 16.77
C ASN A 415 -13.40 -24.08 17.06
N THR A 416 -12.75 -24.38 18.18
CA THR A 416 -12.45 -25.76 18.61
C THR A 416 -13.68 -26.62 18.92
N LYS A 417 -14.82 -26.01 19.25
CA LYS A 417 -16.11 -26.66 19.48
C LYS A 417 -16.92 -26.87 18.19
N GLY A 418 -16.45 -26.34 17.07
CA GLY A 418 -17.14 -26.41 15.78
C GLY A 418 -18.21 -25.31 15.59
N GLU A 419 -18.19 -24.27 16.41
CA GLU A 419 -19.10 -23.13 16.33
C GLU A 419 -18.44 -21.98 15.55
N PRO A 420 -19.19 -21.16 14.80
CA PRO A 420 -18.64 -19.97 14.14
C PRO A 420 -18.00 -18.99 15.12
N ILE A 421 -16.80 -18.49 14.80
CA ILE A 421 -16.07 -17.52 15.62
C ILE A 421 -16.71 -16.14 15.51
N ARG A 422 -16.95 -15.50 16.66
CA ARG A 422 -17.47 -14.12 16.73
C ARG A 422 -16.32 -13.12 16.75
N ILE A 423 -16.38 -12.12 15.89
CA ILE A 423 -15.32 -11.11 15.70
C ILE A 423 -15.73 -9.68 16.03
N GLY A 424 -16.97 -9.47 16.47
CA GLY A 424 -17.45 -8.14 16.87
C GLY A 424 -18.94 -7.95 16.62
N GLN A 425 -19.32 -6.67 16.51
CA GLN A 425 -20.69 -6.28 16.17
C GLN A 425 -20.74 -4.95 15.42
N VAL A 426 -21.82 -4.72 14.66
CA VAL A 426 -22.14 -3.43 14.05
C VAL A 426 -23.24 -2.74 14.86
N ALA A 427 -22.98 -1.50 15.29
CA ALA A 427 -23.95 -0.60 15.91
C ALA A 427 -24.78 -1.19 17.08
N GLY A 428 -24.22 -2.15 17.83
CA GLY A 428 -24.94 -2.79 18.95
C GLY A 428 -26.03 -3.78 18.53
N LYS A 429 -26.14 -4.12 17.23
CA LYS A 429 -27.24 -4.90 16.66
C LYS A 429 -26.78 -6.21 16.06
N ASP A 430 -25.91 -6.15 15.05
CA ASP A 430 -25.56 -7.32 14.25
C ASP A 430 -24.28 -7.96 14.79
N GLN A 431 -24.32 -9.25 15.13
CA GLN A 431 -23.10 -9.99 15.48
C GLN A 431 -22.31 -10.36 14.22
N LEU A 432 -20.98 -10.20 14.26
CA LEU A 432 -20.10 -10.45 13.12
C LEU A 432 -19.33 -11.77 13.24
N PHE A 433 -19.19 -12.43 12.09
CA PHE A 433 -18.48 -13.70 11.89
C PHE A 433 -17.58 -13.61 10.66
N VAL A 434 -16.65 -14.57 10.54
CA VAL A 434 -15.68 -14.62 9.43
C VAL A 434 -16.13 -15.59 8.36
N LEU A 435 -16.19 -15.13 7.11
CA LEU A 435 -16.39 -15.97 5.93
C LEU A 435 -15.13 -16.80 5.63
N ASP A 436 -15.28 -18.12 5.53
CA ASP A 436 -14.21 -19.02 5.13
C ASP A 436 -14.07 -19.08 3.60
N ALA A 437 -13.19 -18.23 3.05
CA ALA A 437 -12.89 -18.20 1.62
C ALA A 437 -12.23 -19.49 1.07
N THR A 438 -11.87 -20.45 1.91
CA THR A 438 -11.40 -21.78 1.46
C THR A 438 -12.56 -22.73 1.15
N ASN A 439 -13.79 -22.43 1.60
CA ASN A 439 -14.99 -23.20 1.31
C ASN A 439 -15.50 -22.91 -0.11
N PRO A 440 -15.67 -23.91 -1.00
CA PRO A 440 -16.14 -23.70 -2.37
C PRO A 440 -17.48 -22.94 -2.50
N GLY A 441 -18.39 -23.10 -1.55
CA GLY A 441 -19.66 -22.37 -1.51
C GLY A 441 -19.48 -20.88 -1.22
N ALA A 442 -18.64 -20.54 -0.23
CA ALA A 442 -18.26 -19.16 0.07
C ALA A 442 -17.56 -18.49 -1.12
N GLN A 443 -16.70 -19.24 -1.84
CA GLN A 443 -16.07 -18.74 -3.05
C GLN A 443 -17.07 -18.39 -4.15
N GLU A 444 -18.11 -19.21 -4.32
CA GLU A 444 -19.17 -18.94 -5.29
C GLU A 444 -20.05 -17.75 -4.88
N TYR A 445 -20.30 -17.60 -3.58
CA TYR A 445 -20.93 -16.41 -3.04
C TYR A 445 -20.12 -15.14 -3.37
N LEU A 446 -18.80 -15.13 -3.14
CA LEU A 446 -17.94 -14.01 -3.51
C LEU A 446 -18.02 -13.73 -5.03
N ARG A 447 -17.92 -14.75 -5.89
CA ARG A 447 -18.04 -14.56 -7.35
C ARG A 447 -19.38 -13.92 -7.73
N LYS A 448 -20.48 -14.39 -7.15
CA LYS A 448 -21.82 -13.87 -7.44
C LYS A 448 -21.97 -12.42 -6.99
N THR A 449 -21.56 -12.11 -5.76
CA THR A 449 -21.65 -10.75 -5.20
C THR A 449 -20.86 -9.78 -6.06
N TYR A 450 -19.57 -10.02 -6.28
CA TYR A 450 -18.72 -9.10 -7.03
C TYR A 450 -19.04 -9.05 -8.53
N SER A 451 -19.55 -10.14 -9.12
CA SER A 451 -20.10 -10.11 -10.48
C SER A 451 -21.33 -9.19 -10.57
N THR A 452 -22.21 -9.19 -9.56
CA THR A 452 -23.38 -8.31 -9.53
C THR A 452 -22.96 -6.85 -9.48
N LEU A 453 -22.01 -6.51 -8.59
CA LEU A 453 -21.48 -5.15 -8.46
C LEU A 453 -20.91 -4.64 -9.80
N VAL A 454 -20.04 -5.42 -10.44
CA VAL A 454 -19.36 -4.96 -11.65
C VAL A 454 -20.26 -5.04 -12.89
N ASN A 455 -20.97 -6.16 -13.09
CA ASN A 455 -21.67 -6.42 -14.35
C ASN A 455 -23.10 -5.86 -14.37
N GLU A 456 -23.79 -5.81 -13.23
CA GLU A 456 -25.17 -5.33 -13.17
C GLU A 456 -25.24 -3.87 -12.71
N TRP A 457 -24.42 -3.48 -11.73
CA TRP A 457 -24.40 -2.10 -11.21
C TRP A 457 -23.35 -1.23 -11.91
N SER A 458 -22.49 -1.81 -12.75
CA SER A 458 -21.43 -1.08 -13.48
C SER A 458 -20.46 -0.38 -12.52
N ILE A 459 -20.09 -1.01 -11.42
CA ILE A 459 -19.09 -0.49 -10.48
C ILE A 459 -17.68 -0.54 -11.10
N GLY A 460 -16.91 0.53 -10.93
CA GLY A 460 -15.52 0.65 -11.42
C GLY A 460 -14.46 0.74 -10.32
N TYR A 461 -14.87 0.94 -9.07
CA TYR A 461 -14.00 1.02 -7.90
C TYR A 461 -14.69 0.31 -6.71
N ILE A 462 -13.95 -0.46 -5.93
CA ILE A 462 -14.51 -1.17 -4.77
C ILE A 462 -13.55 -1.07 -3.58
N LYS A 463 -14.04 -0.53 -2.46
CA LYS A 463 -13.35 -0.56 -1.17
C LYS A 463 -13.60 -1.89 -0.44
N LEU A 464 -12.52 -2.48 0.07
CA LEU A 464 -12.48 -3.79 0.73
C LEU A 464 -12.01 -3.60 2.18
N ASP A 465 -12.96 -3.44 3.10
CA ASP A 465 -12.72 -3.00 4.47
C ASP A 465 -12.75 -4.15 5.50
N PHE A 466 -12.31 -3.85 6.73
CA PHE A 466 -12.30 -4.74 7.90
C PHE A 466 -11.63 -6.11 7.63
N MET A 467 -10.58 -6.11 6.81
CA MET A 467 -9.85 -7.33 6.48
C MET A 467 -8.96 -7.82 7.64
N GLU A 468 -8.50 -6.97 8.54
CA GLU A 468 -7.68 -7.34 9.68
C GLU A 468 -8.52 -8.01 10.77
N ASP A 469 -9.78 -7.58 10.90
CA ASP A 469 -10.77 -8.14 11.83
C ASP A 469 -11.13 -9.58 11.46
N THR A 470 -11.04 -9.91 10.16
CA THR A 470 -11.41 -11.21 9.58
C THR A 470 -10.22 -12.14 9.37
N ALA A 471 -8.99 -11.67 9.53
CA ALA A 471 -7.78 -12.50 9.52
C ALA A 471 -7.62 -13.22 10.87
N VAL A 472 -8.53 -14.12 11.21
CA VAL A 472 -8.59 -14.87 12.48
C VAL A 472 -8.19 -16.33 12.31
N GLU A 473 -7.29 -16.85 13.14
CA GLU A 473 -6.96 -18.28 13.12
C GLU A 473 -8.16 -19.14 13.58
N GLY A 474 -8.39 -20.27 12.90
CA GLY A 474 -9.52 -21.14 13.19
C GLY A 474 -9.55 -22.40 12.35
N ARG A 475 -10.66 -23.14 12.41
CA ARG A 475 -10.89 -24.34 11.58
C ARG A 475 -11.52 -23.96 10.24
N TYR A 476 -10.66 -23.88 9.23
CA TYR A 476 -11.02 -23.69 7.83
C TYR A 476 -11.46 -25.00 7.15
N TYR A 477 -12.24 -24.87 6.08
CA TYR A 477 -12.68 -25.95 5.20
C TYR A 477 -11.49 -26.65 4.55
N ARG A 478 -10.50 -25.88 4.07
CA ARG A 478 -9.20 -26.41 3.67
C ARG A 478 -8.29 -26.53 4.91
N PRO A 479 -7.97 -27.76 5.36
CA PRO A 479 -7.15 -27.95 6.55
C PRO A 479 -5.74 -27.38 6.34
N ASN A 480 -5.05 -27.08 7.45
CA ASN A 480 -3.68 -26.58 7.45
C ASN A 480 -3.51 -25.27 6.66
N THR A 481 -4.50 -24.37 6.73
CA THR A 481 -4.50 -23.04 6.11
C THR A 481 -4.43 -21.98 7.22
N THR A 482 -3.58 -20.97 7.07
CA THR A 482 -3.56 -19.81 7.98
C THR A 482 -4.64 -18.79 7.63
N ALA A 483 -4.92 -17.87 8.57
CA ALA A 483 -5.84 -16.78 8.31
C ALA A 483 -5.46 -15.91 7.10
N LEU A 484 -4.17 -15.59 6.94
CA LEU A 484 -3.68 -14.79 5.82
C LEU A 484 -3.79 -15.54 4.48
N GLU A 485 -3.55 -16.85 4.46
CA GLU A 485 -3.77 -17.69 3.27
C GLU A 485 -5.25 -17.70 2.85
N ALA A 486 -6.17 -17.85 3.80
CA ALA A 486 -7.61 -17.83 3.54
C ALA A 486 -8.05 -16.48 2.96
N GLN A 487 -7.62 -15.37 3.56
CA GLN A 487 -7.89 -14.03 3.07
C GLN A 487 -7.34 -13.82 1.64
N LYS A 488 -6.10 -14.25 1.38
CA LYS A 488 -5.47 -14.13 0.05
C LYS A 488 -6.23 -14.88 -1.02
N ILE A 489 -6.79 -16.06 -0.70
CA ILE A 489 -7.68 -16.81 -1.61
C ILE A 489 -8.93 -16.01 -1.94
N GLY A 490 -9.56 -15.43 -0.91
CA GLY A 490 -10.73 -14.56 -1.09
C GLY A 490 -10.44 -13.37 -2.00
N LEU A 491 -9.35 -12.65 -1.74
CA LEU A 491 -8.90 -11.52 -2.57
C LEU A 491 -8.61 -11.92 -4.01
N GLN A 492 -7.97 -13.07 -4.23
CA GLN A 492 -7.73 -13.59 -5.59
C GLN A 492 -9.03 -13.91 -6.33
N ILE A 493 -10.03 -14.45 -5.64
CA ILE A 493 -11.35 -14.70 -6.23
C ILE A 493 -12.02 -13.39 -6.61
N ILE A 494 -11.99 -12.39 -5.73
CA ILE A 494 -12.53 -11.05 -6.00
C ILE A 494 -11.84 -10.46 -7.23
N ARG A 495 -10.51 -10.37 -7.24
CA ARG A 495 -9.73 -9.86 -8.40
C ARG A 495 -10.07 -10.60 -9.69
N GLN A 496 -10.09 -11.92 -9.68
CA GLN A 496 -10.43 -12.72 -10.87
C GLN A 496 -11.86 -12.48 -11.36
N THR A 497 -12.78 -12.13 -10.46
CA THR A 497 -14.20 -11.89 -10.79
C THR A 497 -14.41 -10.49 -11.36
N VAL A 498 -13.78 -9.47 -10.77
CA VAL A 498 -13.95 -8.07 -11.18
C VAL A 498 -13.07 -7.70 -12.38
N GLY A 499 -11.99 -8.47 -12.60
CA GLY A 499 -11.04 -8.24 -13.68
C GLY A 499 -10.03 -7.13 -13.39
N GLU A 500 -9.24 -6.81 -14.41
CA GLU A 500 -8.09 -5.90 -14.30
C GLU A 500 -8.46 -4.41 -14.36
N HIS A 501 -9.70 -4.10 -14.77
CA HIS A 501 -10.17 -2.74 -15.06
C HIS A 501 -10.94 -2.10 -13.89
N VAL A 502 -11.28 -2.88 -12.87
CA VAL A 502 -11.92 -2.41 -11.64
C VAL A 502 -10.83 -2.15 -10.61
N LEU A 503 -10.85 -0.96 -10.01
CA LEU A 503 -9.96 -0.64 -8.91
C LEU A 503 -10.43 -1.32 -7.64
N LEU A 504 -9.51 -1.97 -6.94
CA LEU A 504 -9.74 -2.49 -5.60
C LEU A 504 -8.91 -1.68 -4.60
N ASP A 505 -9.56 -1.22 -3.55
CA ASP A 505 -8.96 -0.48 -2.44
C ASP A 505 -8.92 -1.34 -1.20
N LYS A 506 -7.74 -1.51 -0.59
CA LYS A 506 -7.64 -2.23 0.67
C LYS A 506 -7.86 -1.28 1.85
N ASP A 507 -8.68 -1.73 2.80
CA ASP A 507 -8.92 -1.07 4.06
C ASP A 507 -9.05 -2.09 5.18
N GLY A 508 -8.71 -1.65 6.38
CA GLY A 508 -8.45 -2.44 7.57
C GLY A 508 -7.63 -3.66 7.23
N SER A 509 -6.33 -3.57 6.88
CA SER A 509 -5.63 -4.79 6.43
C SER A 509 -4.15 -4.88 6.77
N PRO A 510 -3.60 -6.11 6.93
CA PRO A 510 -2.17 -6.32 6.92
C PRO A 510 -1.54 -5.76 5.64
N MET A 511 -0.54 -4.88 5.80
CA MET A 511 -0.02 -4.07 4.69
C MET A 511 0.49 -4.88 3.49
N LEU A 512 1.16 -6.02 3.72
CA LEU A 512 1.79 -6.77 2.63
C LEU A 512 0.87 -7.79 1.95
N ASN A 513 -0.08 -8.40 2.68
CA ASN A 513 -0.87 -9.53 2.18
C ASN A 513 -1.66 -9.23 0.87
N PRO A 514 -2.26 -8.04 0.68
CA PRO A 514 -3.04 -7.73 -0.52
C PRO A 514 -2.21 -7.18 -1.70
N VAL A 515 -0.89 -6.92 -1.52
CA VAL A 515 -0.03 -6.37 -2.58
C VAL A 515 -0.02 -7.28 -3.81
N GLY A 516 -0.15 -6.67 -5.00
CA GLY A 516 -0.25 -7.38 -6.28
C GLY A 516 -1.67 -7.86 -6.62
N ILE A 517 -2.61 -7.79 -5.67
CA ILE A 517 -4.02 -8.15 -5.89
C ILE A 517 -4.90 -6.90 -5.94
N VAL A 518 -4.67 -5.92 -5.08
CA VAL A 518 -5.40 -4.63 -5.04
C VAL A 518 -4.58 -3.51 -5.68
N ASP A 519 -5.22 -2.39 -6.02
CA ASP A 519 -4.59 -1.26 -6.73
C ASP A 519 -4.27 -0.09 -5.79
N THR A 520 -5.22 0.24 -4.91
CA THR A 520 -5.10 1.31 -3.91
C THR A 520 -5.12 0.71 -2.50
N GLY A 521 -4.77 1.51 -1.49
CA GLY A 521 -4.88 1.03 -0.12
C GLY A 521 -4.66 2.07 0.96
N ARG A 522 -5.55 2.07 1.97
CA ARG A 522 -5.49 3.00 3.09
C ARG A 522 -4.20 2.82 3.89
N ILE A 523 -3.51 3.93 4.15
CA ILE A 523 -2.20 3.94 4.83
C ILE A 523 -2.24 4.64 6.20
N SER A 524 -3.41 5.11 6.65
CA SER A 524 -3.55 5.77 7.94
C SER A 524 -4.95 5.63 8.53
N LEU A 525 -5.14 6.19 9.72
CA LEU A 525 -6.43 6.23 10.40
C LEU A 525 -7.51 6.92 9.57
N ASP A 526 -8.75 6.59 9.92
CA ASP A 526 -9.92 7.35 9.47
C ASP A 526 -9.76 8.85 9.77
N THR A 527 -10.12 9.67 8.80
CA THR A 527 -10.22 11.12 8.93
C THR A 527 -11.66 11.55 9.28
N GLY A 528 -11.92 12.86 9.29
CA GLY A 528 -13.24 13.41 9.52
C GLY A 528 -13.25 14.92 9.60
N HIS A 529 -14.37 15.48 10.06
CA HIS A 529 -14.61 16.93 10.16
C HIS A 529 -13.98 17.55 11.42
N THR A 530 -12.78 17.09 11.81
CA THR A 530 -12.02 17.63 12.95
C THR A 530 -10.54 17.77 12.62
N PHE A 531 -9.89 18.75 13.25
CA PHE A 531 -8.44 18.89 13.16
C PHE A 531 -7.72 17.69 13.78
N GLU A 532 -8.26 17.14 14.86
CA GLU A 532 -7.70 15.98 15.55
C GLU A 532 -7.65 14.75 14.64
N ALA A 533 -8.71 14.46 13.87
CA ALA A 533 -8.68 13.35 12.92
C ALA A 533 -7.59 13.55 11.85
N THR A 534 -7.44 14.77 11.33
CA THR A 534 -6.33 15.12 10.42
C THR A 534 -4.97 14.92 11.09
N ARG A 535 -4.79 15.42 12.32
CA ARG A 535 -3.55 15.30 13.08
C ARG A 535 -3.21 13.83 13.36
N ASP A 536 -4.19 13.03 13.77
CA ASP A 536 -4.02 11.65 14.17
C ASP A 536 -3.72 10.73 12.96
N ALA A 537 -4.17 11.10 11.75
CA ALA A 537 -3.82 10.42 10.50
C ALA A 537 -2.40 10.77 9.99
N ALA A 538 -1.80 11.88 10.40
CA ALA A 538 -0.53 12.33 9.80
C ALA A 538 0.68 11.40 10.04
N PRO A 539 0.87 10.78 11.24
CA PRO A 539 1.99 9.85 11.46
C PRO A 539 1.97 8.65 10.50
N GLY A 540 0.78 8.08 10.23
CA GLY A 540 0.63 6.96 9.30
C GLY A 540 1.02 7.31 7.87
N ILE A 541 0.53 8.46 7.38
CA ILE A 541 0.87 8.99 6.06
C ILE A 541 2.39 9.25 5.94
N ALA A 542 2.99 9.86 6.96
CA ALA A 542 4.42 10.13 6.97
C ALA A 542 5.24 8.83 6.97
N ALA A 543 4.97 7.90 7.88
CA ALA A 543 5.74 6.68 8.01
C ALA A 543 5.65 5.76 6.78
N ARG A 544 4.52 5.79 6.07
CA ARG A 544 4.23 4.93 4.92
C ARG A 544 4.37 5.64 3.58
N TYR A 545 4.99 6.83 3.52
CA TYR A 545 5.19 7.57 2.27
C TYR A 545 5.85 6.72 1.16
N TYR A 546 6.80 5.85 1.54
CA TYR A 546 7.53 4.96 0.64
C TYR A 546 6.66 3.84 0.06
N MET A 547 5.47 3.59 0.60
CA MET A 547 4.53 2.59 0.08
C MET A 547 3.77 3.09 -1.15
N ASN A 548 3.63 4.42 -1.32
CA ASN A 548 2.97 4.98 -2.51
C ASN A 548 3.74 4.57 -3.77
N ARG A 549 3.02 4.02 -4.75
CA ARG A 549 3.56 3.46 -6.00
C ARG A 549 4.56 2.31 -5.82
N ASN A 550 4.57 1.69 -4.64
CA ASN A 550 5.41 0.54 -4.33
C ASN A 550 4.58 -0.64 -3.82
N PHE A 551 3.68 -0.41 -2.87
CA PHE A 551 2.70 -1.40 -2.42
C PHE A 551 1.37 -1.16 -3.14
N PHE A 552 0.91 0.09 -3.08
CA PHE A 552 -0.39 0.55 -3.59
C PHE A 552 -0.25 1.96 -4.16
N VAL A 553 -1.27 2.45 -4.87
CA VAL A 553 -1.56 3.88 -4.86
C VAL A 553 -2.11 4.21 -3.48
N SER A 554 -1.39 5.01 -2.70
CA SER A 554 -1.75 5.22 -1.29
C SER A 554 -3.13 5.87 -1.17
N ASP A 555 -3.94 5.39 -0.25
CA ASP A 555 -5.15 6.08 0.18
C ASP A 555 -4.89 6.76 1.54
N PRO A 556 -4.87 8.10 1.61
CA PRO A 556 -4.76 8.83 2.87
C PRO A 556 -6.08 8.96 3.63
N ASP A 557 -7.13 8.30 3.14
CA ASP A 557 -8.54 8.59 3.44
C ASP A 557 -8.98 9.96 2.89
N ALA A 558 -10.27 10.27 2.96
CA ALA A 558 -10.79 11.52 2.42
C ALA A 558 -10.35 12.74 3.24
N PHE A 559 -10.28 13.91 2.61
CA PHE A 559 -10.10 15.17 3.33
C PHE A 559 -11.45 15.88 3.50
N SER A 560 -11.54 16.69 4.56
CA SER A 560 -12.71 17.52 4.85
C SER A 560 -12.31 18.99 4.91
N VAL A 561 -12.98 19.84 4.15
CA VAL A 561 -12.73 21.28 4.11
C VAL A 561 -13.96 22.12 4.38
N SER A 562 -15.15 21.53 4.38
CA SER A 562 -16.39 22.29 4.57
C SER A 562 -16.59 22.75 6.03
N THR A 563 -17.64 23.54 6.24
CA THR A 563 -18.11 23.94 7.56
C THR A 563 -19.19 23.00 8.14
N GLN A 564 -19.35 21.81 7.54
CA GLN A 564 -20.29 20.78 7.98
C GLN A 564 -20.00 20.34 9.42
N ILE A 565 -21.06 19.99 10.15
CA ILE A 565 -21.00 19.39 11.48
C ILE A 565 -21.86 18.14 11.48
N VAL A 566 -21.33 17.03 12.00
CA VAL A 566 -22.05 15.75 12.14
C VAL A 566 -22.12 15.37 13.61
N THR A 567 -23.23 15.72 14.27
CA THR A 567 -23.34 15.69 15.74
C THR A 567 -23.63 14.32 16.35
N ASP A 568 -24.16 13.38 15.57
CA ASP A 568 -24.47 12.01 15.98
C ASP A 568 -23.28 11.04 15.82
N GLN A 569 -22.15 11.53 15.32
CA GLN A 569 -20.89 10.80 15.20
C GLN A 569 -19.80 11.44 16.06
N PRO A 570 -19.87 11.30 17.39
CA PRO A 570 -19.06 12.08 18.33
C PRO A 570 -17.55 11.77 18.28
N TRP A 571 -17.14 10.74 17.54
CA TRP A 571 -15.76 10.31 17.40
C TRP A 571 -15.03 11.06 16.27
N HIS A 572 -15.70 11.41 15.15
CA HIS A 572 -15.06 12.10 14.00
C HIS A 572 -15.92 13.18 13.30
N GLY A 573 -17.21 13.33 13.63
CA GLY A 573 -18.13 14.24 12.96
C GLY A 573 -18.00 15.73 13.36
N GLY A 574 -17.16 16.03 14.35
CA GLY A 574 -16.97 17.38 14.87
C GLY A 574 -18.19 17.93 15.61
N LYS A 575 -17.96 18.94 16.48
CA LYS A 575 -19.03 19.70 17.16
C LYS A 575 -19.06 21.17 16.76
N VAL A 576 -18.01 21.62 16.10
CA VAL A 576 -17.83 22.97 15.56
C VAL A 576 -17.29 22.84 14.14
N PRO A 577 -17.57 23.80 13.26
CA PRO A 577 -17.00 23.80 11.91
C PRO A 577 -15.48 23.91 11.95
N LEU A 578 -14.79 23.25 11.02
CA LEU A 578 -13.37 23.47 10.79
C LEU A 578 -13.09 24.96 10.51
N THR A 579 -12.01 25.49 11.07
CA THR A 579 -11.47 26.77 10.62
C THR A 579 -10.92 26.65 9.19
N LEU A 580 -10.59 27.78 8.56
CA LEU A 580 -9.99 27.75 7.23
C LEU A 580 -8.57 27.17 7.27
N ASP A 581 -7.81 27.44 8.34
CA ASP A 581 -6.45 26.89 8.51
C ASP A 581 -6.46 25.38 8.77
N GLU A 582 -7.44 24.87 9.53
CA GLU A 582 -7.61 23.43 9.74
C GLU A 582 -8.02 22.70 8.45
N ALA A 583 -8.88 23.30 7.63
CA ALA A 583 -9.22 22.73 6.32
C ALA A 583 -8.03 22.73 5.36
N LYS A 584 -7.18 23.78 5.39
CA LYS A 584 -5.91 23.78 4.65
C LYS A 584 -4.99 22.66 5.12
N ALA A 585 -4.95 22.37 6.43
CA ALA A 585 -4.21 21.23 6.95
C ALA A 585 -4.78 19.89 6.46
N SER A 586 -6.10 19.70 6.47
CA SER A 586 -6.74 18.47 5.99
C SER A 586 -6.42 18.18 4.52
N ILE A 587 -6.64 19.17 3.64
CA ILE A 587 -6.41 19.00 2.21
C ILE A 587 -4.91 18.89 1.85
N ALA A 588 -4.03 19.59 2.58
CA ALA A 588 -2.58 19.47 2.41
C ALA A 588 -2.08 18.09 2.85
N LEU A 589 -2.66 17.51 3.91
CA LEU A 589 -2.27 16.19 4.38
C LEU A 589 -2.60 15.10 3.36
N SER A 590 -3.78 15.18 2.73
CA SER A 590 -4.12 14.28 1.62
C SER A 590 -3.17 14.48 0.43
N ALA A 591 -2.80 15.74 0.11
CA ALA A 591 -1.86 16.05 -0.97
C ALA A 591 -0.46 15.45 -0.78
N VAL A 592 0.09 15.47 0.45
CA VAL A 592 1.44 14.92 0.71
C VAL A 592 1.51 13.40 0.58
N SER A 593 0.37 12.69 0.60
CA SER A 593 0.34 11.24 0.34
C SER A 593 0.69 10.90 -1.11
N GLY A 594 0.42 11.82 -2.04
CA GLY A 594 0.61 11.63 -3.48
C GLY A 594 -0.26 10.56 -4.13
N GLY A 595 -1.25 10.03 -3.40
CA GLY A 595 -2.11 8.94 -3.84
C GLY A 595 -3.54 9.42 -4.10
N MET A 596 -4.54 8.73 -3.55
CA MET A 596 -5.95 9.11 -3.66
C MET A 596 -6.22 10.50 -3.09
N TYR A 597 -7.19 11.18 -3.68
CA TYR A 597 -7.55 12.55 -3.33
C TYR A 597 -9.08 12.70 -3.37
N GLU A 598 -9.71 12.27 -2.28
CA GLU A 598 -11.17 12.20 -2.16
C GLU A 598 -11.72 13.24 -1.19
N ILE A 599 -12.85 13.83 -1.56
CA ILE A 599 -13.57 14.81 -0.74
C ILE A 599 -14.56 14.07 0.15
N GLY A 600 -14.49 14.29 1.46
CA GLY A 600 -15.37 13.69 2.48
C GLY A 600 -16.51 14.60 2.95
N ASP A 601 -16.80 15.69 2.24
CA ASP A 601 -17.82 16.68 2.59
C ASP A 601 -19.12 16.52 1.81
N ASP A 602 -20.24 17.03 2.34
CA ASP A 602 -21.45 17.26 1.54
C ASP A 602 -21.21 18.33 0.47
N LEU A 603 -21.15 17.93 -0.80
CA LEU A 603 -20.64 18.76 -1.89
C LEU A 603 -21.48 20.04 -2.15
N PRO A 604 -22.82 20.00 -2.17
CA PRO A 604 -23.62 21.22 -2.25
C PRO A 604 -23.37 22.18 -1.09
N THR A 605 -23.19 21.68 0.14
CA THR A 605 -22.89 22.49 1.32
C THR A 605 -21.50 23.13 1.21
N LEU A 606 -20.48 22.34 0.84
CA LEU A 606 -19.13 22.84 0.56
C LEU A 606 -19.16 23.92 -0.53
N GLY A 607 -19.88 23.66 -1.63
CA GLY A 607 -19.99 24.54 -2.78
C GLY A 607 -20.61 25.90 -2.47
N GLY A 608 -21.31 26.05 -1.34
CA GLY A 608 -21.86 27.31 -0.86
C GLY A 608 -20.82 28.31 -0.33
N ASP A 609 -19.60 27.86 -0.01
CA ASP A 609 -18.51 28.70 0.48
C ASP A 609 -17.39 28.83 -0.58
N PRO A 610 -17.22 30.00 -1.21
CA PRO A 610 -16.19 30.22 -2.22
C PRO A 610 -14.76 29.98 -1.73
N GLN A 611 -14.48 30.21 -0.43
CA GLN A 611 -13.14 29.97 0.11
C GLN A 611 -12.83 28.48 0.22
N ARG A 612 -13.82 27.66 0.57
CA ARG A 612 -13.66 26.19 0.62
C ARG A 612 -13.63 25.58 -0.76
N LEU A 613 -14.49 26.04 -1.66
CA LEU A 613 -14.49 25.61 -3.06
C LEU A 613 -13.15 25.90 -3.75
N ALA A 614 -12.51 27.04 -3.46
CA ALA A 614 -11.20 27.37 -4.00
C ALA A 614 -10.10 26.39 -3.57
N LEU A 615 -10.20 25.76 -2.38
CA LEU A 615 -9.22 24.77 -1.93
C LEU A 615 -9.24 23.53 -2.83
N ILE A 616 -10.42 22.97 -3.11
CA ILE A 616 -10.55 21.74 -3.90
C ILE A 616 -10.38 21.97 -5.41
N GLN A 617 -10.42 23.23 -5.85
CA GLN A 617 -10.14 23.64 -7.23
C GLN A 617 -8.69 24.11 -7.44
N ASN A 618 -7.86 24.09 -6.40
CA ASN A 618 -6.49 24.57 -6.44
C ASN A 618 -5.65 23.77 -7.45
N GLN A 619 -5.17 24.44 -8.49
CA GLN A 619 -4.47 23.77 -9.59
C GLN A 619 -3.11 23.20 -9.18
N ASP A 620 -2.35 23.89 -8.33
CA ASP A 620 -1.04 23.41 -7.87
C ASP A 620 -1.17 22.10 -7.07
N LEU A 621 -2.19 21.99 -6.20
CA LEU A 621 -2.47 20.75 -5.48
C LEU A 621 -2.96 19.63 -6.42
N ILE A 622 -3.82 19.96 -7.39
CA ILE A 622 -4.31 18.99 -8.38
C ILE A 622 -3.16 18.48 -9.27
N GLU A 623 -2.26 19.36 -9.72
CA GLU A 623 -1.07 18.99 -10.47
C GLU A 623 -0.17 18.09 -9.62
N THR A 624 0.05 18.43 -8.35
CA THR A 624 0.80 17.62 -7.39
C THR A 624 0.26 16.20 -7.28
N ILE A 625 -1.06 16.03 -7.13
CA ILE A 625 -1.71 14.71 -7.07
C ILE A 625 -1.55 13.94 -8.37
N LYS A 626 -1.67 14.61 -9.53
CA LYS A 626 -1.50 13.99 -10.85
C LYS A 626 -0.07 13.49 -11.10
N LEU A 627 0.93 14.01 -10.39
CA LEU A 627 2.30 13.45 -10.40
C LEU A 627 2.35 12.05 -9.80
N GLY A 628 1.41 11.71 -8.91
CA GLY A 628 1.32 10.39 -8.29
C GLY A 628 2.49 10.04 -7.36
N ARG A 629 3.18 11.04 -6.80
CA ARG A 629 4.37 10.88 -5.93
C ARG A 629 4.10 11.43 -4.53
N ALA A 630 4.42 10.64 -3.51
CA ALA A 630 4.34 11.07 -2.12
C ALA A 630 5.44 12.09 -1.80
N SER A 631 5.13 13.05 -0.93
CA SER A 631 6.12 13.96 -0.37
C SER A 631 6.98 13.24 0.66
N LYS A 632 8.29 13.45 0.62
CA LYS A 632 9.25 12.89 1.57
C LYS A 632 9.14 13.60 2.92
N PRO A 633 8.85 12.91 4.04
CA PRO A 633 8.82 13.50 5.38
C PRO A 633 10.25 13.74 5.88
N LEU A 634 10.77 14.95 5.72
CA LEU A 634 12.18 15.28 5.99
C LEU A 634 12.57 15.10 7.47
N ASP A 635 11.60 15.21 8.36
CA ASP A 635 11.77 15.08 9.80
C ASP A 635 11.17 13.80 10.39
N LEU A 636 10.89 12.77 9.59
CA LEU A 636 10.24 11.52 10.05
C LEU A 636 10.82 10.94 11.34
N MET A 637 12.13 10.75 11.41
CA MET A 637 12.83 10.22 12.60
C MET A 637 13.54 11.32 13.41
N SER A 638 13.32 12.59 13.09
CA SER A 638 14.03 13.73 13.70
C SER A 638 13.17 14.94 14.04
N TYR A 639 11.84 14.82 13.96
CA TYR A 639 10.90 15.86 14.36
C TYR A 639 11.14 16.25 15.82
N SER A 640 10.89 17.53 16.12
CA SER A 640 11.10 18.08 17.45
C SER A 640 10.12 17.45 18.46
N PRO A 641 10.50 17.28 19.73
CA PRO A 641 9.55 16.83 20.75
C PRO A 641 8.32 17.75 20.88
N GLU A 642 8.46 19.05 20.59
CA GLU A 642 7.37 20.03 20.63
C GLU A 642 6.28 19.73 19.60
N ASP A 643 6.67 19.21 18.43
CA ASP A 643 5.74 18.87 17.34
C ASP A 643 4.98 17.59 17.60
N SER A 644 5.52 16.72 18.47
CA SER A 644 5.04 15.36 18.76
C SER A 644 5.01 14.38 17.57
N GLN A 645 5.05 14.87 16.33
CA GLN A 645 4.99 14.09 15.09
C GLN A 645 5.65 14.81 13.90
N PRO A 646 5.93 14.11 12.78
CA PRO A 646 6.51 14.71 11.58
C PRO A 646 5.70 15.89 11.05
N SER A 647 6.39 16.95 10.64
CA SER A 647 5.76 18.22 10.28
C SER A 647 6.25 18.80 8.96
N ILE A 648 7.34 18.28 8.38
CA ILE A 648 8.01 18.91 7.23
C ILE A 648 8.10 17.91 6.08
N PHE A 649 7.44 18.22 4.97
CA PHE A 649 7.34 17.36 3.80
C PHE A 649 7.84 18.08 2.56
N TRP A 650 8.61 17.37 1.74
CA TRP A 650 9.16 17.88 0.49
C TRP A 650 8.81 16.98 -0.69
N LEU A 651 8.22 17.57 -1.72
CA LEU A 651 8.04 16.93 -3.02
C LEU A 651 8.85 17.68 -4.06
N GLU A 652 9.84 17.02 -4.63
CA GLU A 652 10.50 17.51 -5.85
C GLU A 652 9.58 17.24 -7.05
N GLU A 653 9.02 18.28 -7.65
CA GLU A 653 8.13 18.13 -8.81
C GLU A 653 8.95 17.93 -10.09
N ASP A 654 10.05 18.67 -10.24
CA ASP A 654 11.08 18.50 -11.26
C ASP A 654 12.38 19.18 -10.80
N ARG A 655 13.38 19.26 -11.69
CA ARG A 655 14.67 19.91 -11.40
C ARG A 655 14.58 21.43 -11.13
N ARG A 656 13.49 22.08 -11.56
CA ARG A 656 13.26 23.52 -11.43
C ARG A 656 12.42 23.83 -10.20
N GLN A 657 11.47 22.98 -9.79
CA GLN A 657 10.52 23.31 -8.74
C GLN A 657 10.12 22.15 -7.83
N GLY A 658 9.64 22.51 -6.64
CA GLY A 658 9.07 21.56 -5.69
C GLY A 658 8.12 22.21 -4.69
N MET A 659 7.39 21.36 -3.96
CA MET A 659 6.41 21.73 -2.94
C MET A 659 6.95 21.42 -1.55
N LEU A 660 7.05 22.45 -0.71
CA LEU A 660 7.36 22.36 0.71
C LEU A 660 6.07 22.49 1.51
N THR A 661 5.65 21.41 2.16
CA THR A 661 4.49 21.42 3.07
C THR A 661 4.96 21.39 4.52
N ILE A 662 4.44 22.30 5.33
CA ILE A 662 4.77 22.41 6.75
C ILE A 662 3.49 22.50 7.58
N PHE A 663 3.38 21.66 8.59
CA PHE A 663 2.26 21.62 9.51
C PHE A 663 2.61 22.23 10.87
N ASN A 664 1.59 22.78 11.53
CA ASN A 664 1.61 23.09 12.95
C ASN A 664 0.48 22.32 13.65
N TRP A 665 0.89 21.27 14.35
CA TRP A 665 -0.01 20.37 15.09
C TRP A 665 -0.44 20.90 16.46
N THR A 666 0.09 22.06 16.87
CA THR A 666 0.03 22.53 18.25
C THR A 666 -0.94 23.71 18.43
N ASP A 667 -1.29 23.98 19.69
CA ASP A 667 -2.09 25.15 20.09
C ASP A 667 -1.27 26.46 20.09
N GLN A 668 0.04 26.38 19.82
CA GLN A 668 0.94 27.53 19.85
C GLN A 668 1.23 28.02 18.43
N HIS A 669 1.44 29.33 18.30
CA HIS A 669 1.96 29.91 17.06
C HIS A 669 3.44 29.60 16.93
N HIS A 670 3.88 29.22 15.73
CA HIS A 670 5.27 28.90 15.43
C HIS A 670 5.80 29.71 14.25
N SER A 671 7.11 29.93 14.25
CA SER A 671 7.85 30.43 13.10
C SER A 671 9.04 29.52 12.82
N ARG A 672 9.15 28.99 11.60
CA ARG A 672 10.19 28.03 11.21
C ARG A 672 11.04 28.58 10.08
N SER A 673 12.37 28.47 10.23
CA SER A 673 13.32 28.72 9.15
C SER A 673 13.72 27.40 8.50
N ILE A 674 13.47 27.25 7.19
CA ILE A 674 13.83 26.07 6.40
C ILE A 674 14.94 26.45 5.43
N GLU A 675 16.11 25.86 5.63
CA GLU A 675 17.25 25.99 4.71
C GLU A 675 17.01 25.15 3.45
N PHE A 676 17.24 25.74 2.28
CA PHE A 676 17.03 25.08 0.99
C PHE A 676 17.93 23.85 0.79
N SER A 677 19.11 23.81 1.42
CA SER A 677 19.98 22.63 1.41
C SER A 677 19.32 21.40 2.04
N ARG A 678 18.39 21.56 2.99
CA ARG A 678 17.63 20.44 3.57
C ARG A 678 16.64 19.83 2.58
N LEU A 679 16.26 20.60 1.56
CA LEU A 679 15.37 20.17 0.47
C LEU A 679 16.16 19.56 -0.70
N GLY A 680 17.49 19.43 -0.57
CA GLY A 680 18.38 19.04 -1.67
C GLY A 680 18.65 20.16 -2.69
N LEU A 681 18.20 21.38 -2.42
CA LEU A 681 18.35 22.50 -3.34
C LEU A 681 19.72 23.21 -3.16
N PRO A 682 20.41 23.58 -4.26
CA PRO A 682 21.69 24.29 -4.18
C PRO A 682 21.58 25.62 -3.42
N PRO A 683 22.46 25.89 -2.43
CA PRO A 683 22.44 27.16 -1.69
C PRO A 683 22.65 28.39 -2.58
N SER A 684 23.40 28.26 -3.68
CA SER A 684 23.64 29.35 -4.64
C SER A 684 22.51 29.54 -5.67
N GLY A 685 21.43 28.78 -5.58
CA GLY A 685 20.29 28.89 -6.49
C GLY A 685 19.53 30.20 -6.34
N GLN A 686 18.79 30.57 -7.39
CA GLN A 686 17.91 31.73 -7.37
C GLN A 686 16.49 31.22 -7.23
N TYR A 687 15.84 31.47 -6.09
CA TYR A 687 14.53 30.90 -5.80
C TYR A 687 13.46 31.98 -5.66
N THR A 688 12.29 31.70 -6.23
CA THR A 688 11.04 32.37 -5.86
C THR A 688 10.20 31.42 -5.02
N VAL A 689 9.59 31.95 -3.96
CA VAL A 689 8.74 31.18 -3.05
C VAL A 689 7.35 31.82 -3.03
N SER A 690 6.29 31.01 -3.16
CA SER A 690 4.91 31.46 -3.07
C SER A 690 4.06 30.48 -2.27
N ASP A 691 3.08 30.98 -1.52
CA ASP A 691 2.07 30.16 -0.85
C ASP A 691 1.06 29.63 -1.88
N VAL A 692 0.82 28.33 -1.89
CA VAL A 692 -0.06 27.64 -2.84
C VAL A 692 -1.54 27.98 -2.61
N PHE A 693 -1.95 28.30 -1.38
CA PHE A 693 -3.37 28.56 -1.09
C PHE A 693 -3.83 29.94 -1.53
N ASP A 694 -2.98 30.96 -1.50
CA ASP A 694 -3.35 32.32 -1.89
C ASP A 694 -2.48 32.95 -3.01
N GLY A 695 -1.48 32.22 -3.50
CA GLY A 695 -0.60 32.62 -4.59
C GLY A 695 0.37 33.74 -4.24
N LYS A 696 0.43 34.18 -2.97
CA LYS A 696 1.28 35.32 -2.59
C LYS A 696 2.73 34.90 -2.49
N ALA A 697 3.61 35.77 -3.01
CA ALA A 697 5.05 35.62 -2.82
C ALA A 697 5.40 35.72 -1.33
N ILE A 698 6.23 34.78 -0.87
CA ILE A 698 6.78 34.77 0.48
C ILE A 698 8.18 35.37 0.43
N ALA A 699 8.45 36.34 1.30
CA ALA A 699 9.75 36.95 1.40
C ALA A 699 10.77 35.93 1.96
N THR A 700 11.90 35.79 1.28
CA THR A 700 13.06 35.02 1.76
C THR A 700 14.05 35.99 2.39
N PRO A 701 14.07 36.15 3.74
CA PRO A 701 14.96 37.11 4.40
C PRO A 701 16.44 36.76 4.22
N ASN A 702 16.74 35.51 3.83
CA ASN A 702 18.06 35.01 3.46
C ASN A 702 17.94 34.35 2.07
N PRO A 703 18.91 34.51 1.14
CA PRO A 703 18.90 33.80 -0.14
C PRO A 703 18.81 32.26 -0.04
N ASN A 704 19.21 31.68 1.10
CA ASN A 704 19.34 30.23 1.25
C ASN A 704 18.21 29.61 2.10
N SER A 705 17.25 30.40 2.58
CA SER A 705 16.17 29.88 3.41
C SER A 705 14.87 30.66 3.32
N VAL A 706 13.79 29.99 3.72
CA VAL A 706 12.46 30.59 3.88
C VAL A 706 12.04 30.55 5.34
N VAL A 707 11.44 31.64 5.82
CA VAL A 707 10.81 31.70 7.13
C VAL A 707 9.31 31.58 6.95
N VAL A 708 8.71 30.63 7.65
CA VAL A 708 7.30 30.26 7.52
C VAL A 708 6.57 30.55 8.82
N ASP A 709 5.53 31.39 8.73
CA ASP A 709 4.63 31.73 9.82
C ASP A 709 3.48 30.72 9.90
N LEU A 710 3.30 30.11 11.07
CA LEU A 710 2.39 28.98 11.28
C LEU A 710 1.48 29.26 12.49
N PRO A 711 0.25 29.76 12.27
CA PRO A 711 -0.80 29.78 13.28
C PRO A 711 -1.04 28.39 13.89
N PRO A 712 -1.62 28.31 15.10
CA PRO A 712 -2.10 27.04 15.65
C PRO A 712 -2.97 26.28 14.64
N HIS A 713 -2.89 24.96 14.65
CA HIS A 713 -3.74 24.05 13.86
C HIS A 713 -3.78 24.37 12.35
N SER A 714 -2.61 24.64 11.77
CA SER A 714 -2.51 25.13 10.39
C SER A 714 -1.50 24.35 9.54
N ALA A 715 -1.59 24.54 8.24
CA ALA A 715 -0.56 24.15 7.29
C ALA A 715 -0.19 25.30 6.36
N ARG A 716 1.02 25.22 5.82
CA ARG A 716 1.50 26.04 4.69
C ARG A 716 2.04 25.10 3.62
N VAL A 717 1.68 25.37 2.37
CA VAL A 717 2.21 24.68 1.21
C VAL A 717 2.89 25.75 0.36
N LEU A 718 4.20 25.64 0.19
CA LEU A 718 5.02 26.62 -0.51
C LEU A 718 5.55 26.00 -1.80
N LYS A 719 5.31 26.67 -2.92
CA LYS A 719 5.95 26.36 -4.20
C LYS A 719 7.29 27.08 -4.27
N ILE A 720 8.37 26.32 -4.43
CA ILE A 720 9.73 26.84 -4.54
C ILE A 720 10.21 26.60 -5.97
N VAL A 721 10.54 27.68 -6.69
CA VAL A 721 10.95 27.61 -8.10
C VAL A 721 12.35 28.20 -8.26
N ASN A 722 13.28 27.41 -8.77
CA ASN A 722 14.62 27.83 -9.17
C ASN A 722 14.56 28.62 -10.49
N THR A 723 14.55 29.94 -10.41
CA THR A 723 14.51 30.82 -11.59
C THR A 723 15.76 30.73 -12.45
N GLY A 724 16.88 30.22 -11.92
CA GLY A 724 18.12 30.02 -12.66
C GLY A 724 18.12 28.82 -13.61
N ALA A 725 17.26 27.82 -13.40
CA ALA A 725 17.13 26.66 -14.27
C ALA A 725 15.93 26.86 -15.22
N PRO A 726 16.07 26.95 -16.56
CA PRO A 726 14.95 27.35 -17.44
C PRO A 726 13.74 26.42 -17.32
N ALA A 727 12.53 26.98 -17.45
CA ALA A 727 11.32 26.16 -17.54
C ALA A 727 11.33 25.39 -18.87
N GLN A 728 10.97 24.11 -18.84
CA GLN A 728 11.05 23.21 -19.99
C GLN A 728 9.72 22.49 -20.18
N SER A 729 9.23 22.43 -21.42
CA SER A 729 8.10 21.57 -21.77
C SER A 729 8.50 20.10 -21.61
N PRO A 730 7.55 19.20 -21.29
CA PRO A 730 7.86 17.79 -21.09
C PRO A 730 8.38 17.13 -22.36
N ILE A 731 9.35 16.23 -22.24
CA ILE A 731 9.80 15.40 -23.36
C ILE A 731 9.05 14.07 -23.31
N ILE A 732 8.44 13.68 -24.42
CA ILE A 732 7.63 12.47 -24.50
C ILE A 732 8.10 11.54 -25.61
N LYS A 733 7.77 10.26 -25.44
CA LYS A 733 7.91 9.22 -26.46
C LYS A 733 6.52 8.71 -26.82
N VAL A 734 6.28 8.56 -28.11
CA VAL A 734 5.00 8.13 -28.67
C VAL A 734 5.20 6.88 -29.51
N ASP A 735 4.34 5.89 -29.32
CA ASP A 735 4.32 4.69 -30.17
C ASP A 735 3.62 5.01 -31.48
N ASN A 736 4.41 5.35 -32.50
CA ASN A 736 3.90 5.75 -33.80
C ASN A 736 3.50 4.54 -34.64
N MET A 737 2.25 4.49 -35.10
CA MET A 737 1.78 3.51 -36.07
C MET A 737 1.63 4.14 -37.46
N PRO A 738 2.31 3.64 -38.51
CA PRO A 738 2.25 4.27 -39.84
C PRO A 738 0.95 3.95 -40.59
N SER A 739 0.33 2.81 -40.30
CA SER A 739 -0.91 2.41 -40.96
C SER A 739 -1.76 1.44 -40.16
N ILE A 740 -3.08 1.56 -40.27
CA ILE A 740 -4.05 0.61 -39.72
C ILE A 740 -5.16 0.32 -40.76
N LYS A 741 -5.93 -0.74 -40.51
CA LYS A 741 -7.11 -1.03 -41.34
C LYS A 741 -8.31 -0.20 -40.88
N THR A 742 -9.15 0.23 -41.82
CA THR A 742 -10.45 0.84 -41.50
C THR A 742 -11.24 -0.09 -40.56
N VAL A 743 -11.87 0.47 -39.53
CA VAL A 743 -12.59 -0.18 -38.42
C VAL A 743 -11.80 -1.16 -37.54
N ALA A 744 -10.49 -1.32 -37.76
CA ALA A 744 -9.66 -2.01 -36.79
C ALA A 744 -9.41 -1.10 -35.58
N VAL A 745 -9.61 -1.63 -34.37
CA VAL A 745 -9.23 -0.95 -33.13
C VAL A 745 -7.71 -0.96 -33.02
N ALA A 746 -7.13 0.22 -32.80
CA ALA A 746 -5.71 0.44 -32.65
C ALA A 746 -5.45 1.07 -31.28
N THR A 747 -4.41 0.61 -30.59
CA THR A 747 -4.00 1.14 -29.29
C THR A 747 -2.84 2.11 -29.47
N PHE A 748 -3.00 3.31 -28.93
CA PHE A 748 -2.02 4.40 -28.97
C PHE A 748 -1.46 4.63 -27.58
N ARG A 749 -0.14 4.82 -27.50
CA ARG A 749 0.58 4.96 -26.23
C ARG A 749 1.54 6.14 -26.28
N ALA A 750 1.57 6.91 -25.21
CA ALA A 750 2.53 7.97 -24.96
C ALA A 750 3.03 7.87 -23.52
N GLN A 751 4.29 8.21 -23.33
CA GLN A 751 4.96 8.17 -22.04
C GLN A 751 6.01 9.27 -21.96
N PRO A 752 6.43 9.67 -20.75
CA PRO A 752 7.64 10.46 -20.58
C PRO A 752 8.84 9.80 -21.28
N ALA A 753 9.71 10.60 -21.90
CA ALA A 753 10.89 10.09 -22.59
C ALA A 753 11.92 9.51 -21.61
N THR A 754 12.06 10.13 -20.44
CA THR A 754 12.85 9.66 -19.30
C THR A 754 12.06 9.76 -18.01
N SER A 755 12.53 9.13 -16.93
CA SER A 755 11.92 9.25 -15.59
C SER A 755 12.01 10.67 -15.01
N ASN A 756 12.82 11.55 -15.60
CA ASN A 756 12.99 12.94 -15.17
C ASN A 756 12.06 13.89 -15.93
N ASP A 757 11.35 13.42 -16.96
CA ASP A 757 10.41 14.24 -17.72
C ASP A 757 9.05 14.24 -17.03
N THR A 758 8.70 15.36 -16.42
CA THR A 758 7.46 15.48 -15.65
C THR A 758 6.27 15.75 -16.55
N VAL A 759 5.38 14.76 -16.68
CA VAL A 759 4.09 14.87 -17.37
C VAL A 759 2.95 14.74 -16.38
N VAL A 760 2.04 15.71 -16.40
CA VAL A 760 0.84 15.77 -15.57
C VAL A 760 -0.33 15.06 -16.26
N SER A 761 -0.46 15.19 -17.59
CA SER A 761 -1.53 14.54 -18.35
C SER A 761 -1.23 14.40 -19.84
N PHE A 762 -1.95 13.47 -20.50
CA PHE A 762 -1.93 13.27 -21.95
C PHE A 762 -3.33 13.43 -22.53
N SER A 763 -3.42 14.12 -23.67
CA SER A 763 -4.63 14.22 -24.49
C SER A 763 -4.31 13.93 -25.96
N TRP A 764 -5.21 13.25 -26.64
CA TRP A 764 -5.08 12.80 -28.02
C TRP A 764 -6.14 13.43 -28.90
N ASN A 765 -5.77 13.85 -30.09
CA ASN A 765 -6.67 14.25 -31.17
C ASN A 765 -6.34 13.42 -32.41
N PHE A 766 -7.32 12.65 -32.89
CA PHE A 766 -7.13 11.68 -33.98
C PHE A 766 -7.30 12.27 -35.37
N GLY A 767 -7.64 13.56 -35.50
CA GLY A 767 -7.82 14.26 -36.77
C GLY A 767 -9.12 13.90 -37.50
N ASP A 768 -9.97 13.06 -36.91
CA ASP A 768 -11.31 12.69 -37.40
C ASP A 768 -12.45 13.32 -36.56
N GLY A 769 -12.10 14.20 -35.63
CA GLY A 769 -13.01 14.86 -34.69
C GLY A 769 -13.12 14.16 -33.33
N VAL A 770 -12.44 13.03 -33.12
CA VAL A 770 -12.40 12.33 -31.83
C VAL A 770 -11.18 12.76 -31.01
N THR A 771 -11.40 13.01 -29.71
CA THR A 771 -10.35 13.21 -28.72
C THR A 771 -10.48 12.21 -27.57
N LEU A 772 -9.35 11.80 -27.00
CA LEU A 772 -9.28 10.90 -25.84
C LEU A 772 -8.22 11.38 -24.85
N GLU A 773 -8.31 10.96 -23.59
CA GLU A 773 -7.36 11.31 -22.53
C GLU A 773 -6.70 10.06 -21.96
N GLY A 774 -5.44 10.19 -21.57
CA GLY A 774 -4.67 9.14 -20.91
C GLY A 774 -3.39 8.75 -21.66
N PRO A 775 -2.44 8.12 -20.95
CA PRO A 775 -1.17 7.67 -21.55
C PRO A 775 -1.38 6.51 -22.55
N GLU A 776 -2.48 5.77 -22.43
CA GLU A 776 -2.85 4.70 -23.34
C GLU A 776 -4.34 4.81 -23.69
N VAL A 777 -4.65 4.83 -25.00
CA VAL A 777 -6.03 4.97 -25.51
C VAL A 777 -6.26 4.04 -26.69
N SER A 778 -7.51 3.63 -26.92
CA SER A 778 -7.89 2.81 -28.07
C SER A 778 -8.87 3.54 -28.98
N HIS A 779 -8.59 3.58 -30.28
CA HIS A 779 -9.40 4.28 -31.29
C HIS A 779 -9.51 3.48 -32.59
N ALA A 780 -10.59 3.69 -33.35
CA ALA A 780 -10.82 3.07 -34.65
C ALA A 780 -11.37 4.09 -35.66
N TYR A 781 -10.78 4.12 -36.84
CA TYR A 781 -11.20 5.04 -37.91
C TYR A 781 -12.23 4.39 -38.83
N THR A 782 -13.32 5.10 -39.08
CA THR A 782 -14.47 4.58 -39.85
C THR A 782 -14.36 4.82 -41.36
N LYS A 783 -13.42 5.65 -41.80
CA LYS A 783 -13.18 5.95 -43.22
C LYS A 783 -11.70 5.75 -43.56
N PRO A 784 -11.36 5.25 -44.75
CA PRO A 784 -9.99 5.30 -45.23
C PRO A 784 -9.57 6.74 -45.48
N GLY A 785 -8.28 7.02 -45.27
CA GLY A 785 -7.73 8.36 -45.40
C GLY A 785 -6.40 8.48 -44.69
N THR A 786 -5.77 9.64 -44.84
CA THR A 786 -4.60 10.02 -44.06
C THR A 786 -5.04 10.98 -42.97
N TYR A 787 -4.76 10.62 -41.72
CA TYR A 787 -5.11 11.39 -40.55
C TYR A 787 -3.84 11.92 -39.88
N GLN A 788 -3.93 13.13 -39.34
CA GLN A 788 -2.89 13.70 -38.49
C GLN A 788 -3.29 13.44 -37.04
N VAL A 789 -2.54 12.56 -36.37
CA VAL A 789 -2.72 12.31 -34.94
C VAL A 789 -1.85 13.30 -34.18
N VAL A 790 -2.42 13.94 -33.18
CA VAL A 790 -1.74 14.86 -32.27
C VAL A 790 -1.88 14.32 -30.85
N VAL A 791 -0.77 14.18 -30.15
CA VAL A 791 -0.77 13.95 -28.70
C VAL A 791 -0.15 15.16 -28.01
N THR A 792 -0.91 15.73 -27.08
CA THR A 792 -0.48 16.86 -26.25
C THR A 792 -0.18 16.33 -24.85
N ALA A 793 1.06 16.48 -24.42
CA ALA A 793 1.48 16.21 -23.05
C ALA A 793 1.59 17.51 -22.27
N ALA A 794 0.79 17.64 -21.21
CA ALA A 794 0.86 18.77 -20.29
C ALA A 794 1.89 18.50 -19.20
N GLY A 795 2.82 19.43 -19.00
CA GLY A 795 3.76 19.47 -17.89
C GLY A 795 3.33 20.46 -16.82
N LEU A 796 4.27 20.83 -15.96
CA LEU A 796 4.03 21.77 -14.86
C LEU A 796 3.94 23.22 -15.35
N GLY A 797 3.20 24.05 -14.61
CA GLY A 797 3.15 25.50 -14.87
C GLY A 797 2.54 25.88 -16.22
N GLY A 798 1.66 25.03 -16.76
CA GLY A 798 0.97 25.25 -18.04
C GLY A 798 1.82 24.99 -19.29
N LEU A 799 3.04 24.47 -19.14
CA LEU A 799 3.87 24.07 -20.28
C LEU A 799 3.34 22.79 -20.91
N SER A 800 3.50 22.66 -22.23
CA SER A 800 3.10 21.46 -22.96
C SER A 800 3.99 21.20 -24.16
N THR A 801 3.96 19.95 -24.61
CA THR A 801 4.60 19.49 -25.86
C THR A 801 3.55 18.79 -26.70
N GLU A 802 3.56 19.04 -28.00
CA GLU A 802 2.76 18.30 -28.97
C GLU A 802 3.68 17.44 -29.85
N GLU A 803 3.29 16.18 -30.03
CA GLU A 803 3.88 15.29 -31.02
C GLU A 803 2.85 14.97 -32.09
N HIS A 804 3.30 15.00 -33.35
CA HIS A 804 2.45 14.79 -34.51
C HIS A 804 2.99 13.64 -35.35
N PHE A 805 2.10 12.75 -35.77
CA PHE A 805 2.44 11.75 -36.78
C PHE A 805 1.29 11.51 -37.74
N SER A 806 1.63 11.09 -38.95
CA SER A 806 0.67 10.78 -39.99
C SER A 806 0.31 9.30 -39.95
N LEU A 807 -0.99 9.00 -39.88
CA LEU A 807 -1.53 7.66 -39.87
C LEU A 807 -2.33 7.41 -41.15
N THR A 808 -1.95 6.37 -41.91
CA THR A 808 -2.71 5.94 -43.09
C THR A 808 -3.73 4.87 -42.72
N VAL A 809 -5.01 5.17 -42.89
CA VAL A 809 -6.11 4.22 -42.71
C VAL A 809 -6.49 3.67 -44.08
N ALA A 810 -6.32 2.36 -44.27
CA ALA A 810 -6.58 1.69 -45.53
C ALA A 810 -7.64 0.59 -45.41
N GLY A 811 -8.30 0.28 -46.52
CA GLY A 811 -9.36 -0.71 -46.59
C GLY A 811 -10.74 -0.08 -46.77
N SER A 812 -11.77 -0.91 -46.67
CA SER A 812 -13.15 -0.46 -46.78
C SER A 812 -14.02 -1.29 -45.84
N VAL A 813 -15.07 -0.66 -45.31
CA VAL A 813 -16.12 -1.36 -44.58
C VAL A 813 -17.12 -1.85 -45.61
N SER A 814 -17.27 -3.17 -45.74
CA SER A 814 -18.32 -3.72 -46.59
C SER A 814 -19.68 -3.37 -45.99
N THR A 815 -20.46 -2.58 -46.72
CA THR A 815 -21.87 -2.30 -46.38
C THR A 815 -22.82 -3.36 -46.95
N ARG A 816 -22.30 -4.36 -47.65
CA ARG A 816 -23.09 -5.44 -48.24
C ARG A 816 -23.56 -6.42 -47.16
N PHE A 817 -24.86 -6.70 -47.12
CA PHE A 817 -25.38 -7.82 -46.34
C PHE A 817 -25.04 -9.14 -47.05
N ALA A 818 -24.09 -9.89 -46.50
CA ALA A 818 -23.68 -11.22 -46.96
C ALA A 818 -24.02 -12.27 -45.89
N PRO A 819 -25.22 -12.89 -45.91
CA PRO A 819 -25.65 -13.88 -44.91
C PRO A 819 -24.68 -15.06 -44.76
N ALA A 820 -24.07 -15.49 -45.88
CA ALA A 820 -23.12 -16.61 -45.90
C ALA A 820 -21.83 -16.33 -45.10
N GLU A 821 -21.49 -15.06 -44.87
CA GLU A 821 -20.32 -14.64 -44.09
C GLU A 821 -20.67 -14.40 -42.61
N LYS A 822 -21.96 -14.43 -42.25
CA LYS A 822 -22.39 -14.23 -40.86
C LYS A 822 -22.12 -15.49 -40.08
N GLN A 823 -21.21 -15.39 -39.12
CA GLN A 823 -20.97 -16.41 -38.13
C GLN A 823 -21.80 -16.10 -36.89
N ARG A 824 -22.40 -17.14 -36.29
CA ARG A 824 -22.94 -17.00 -34.95
C ARG A 824 -21.77 -16.68 -34.02
N TYR A 825 -21.88 -15.61 -33.25
CA TYR A 825 -20.89 -15.31 -32.22
C TYR A 825 -20.68 -16.55 -31.35
N GLN A 826 -19.44 -17.00 -31.28
CA GLN A 826 -19.00 -17.99 -30.30
C GLN A 826 -17.99 -17.27 -29.43
N GLN A 827 -18.27 -17.21 -28.13
CA GLN A 827 -17.32 -16.69 -27.16
C GLN A 827 -16.00 -17.48 -27.31
N PRO A 828 -14.83 -16.81 -27.45
CA PRO A 828 -13.57 -17.51 -27.61
C PRO A 828 -13.34 -18.46 -26.44
N LYS A 829 -13.00 -19.74 -26.70
CA LYS A 829 -12.59 -20.67 -25.63
C LYS A 829 -11.35 -20.10 -24.94
N GLY A 830 -11.50 -19.60 -23.72
CA GLY A 830 -10.43 -18.99 -22.92
C GLY A 830 -10.60 -17.50 -22.65
N ALA A 831 -11.53 -16.81 -23.32
CA ALA A 831 -11.98 -15.48 -22.90
C ALA A 831 -13.03 -15.67 -21.80
N ARG A 832 -12.60 -15.73 -20.54
CA ARG A 832 -13.52 -15.60 -19.41
C ARG A 832 -14.15 -14.19 -19.49
N PRO A 833 -15.47 -14.07 -19.28
CA PRO A 833 -16.16 -12.78 -19.34
C PRO A 833 -15.53 -11.74 -18.42
#